data_AF-G4N8R4-F1
#
_entry.id   AF-G4N8R4-F1
#
_cell.length_a   1.000
_cell.length_b   1.000
_cell.length_c   1.000
_cell.angle_alpha   90.00
_cell.angle_beta   90.00
_cell.angle_gamma   90.00
#
_symmetry.space_group_name_H-M   'P 1'
#
loop_
_entity.id
_entity.type
_entity.pdbx_description
1 polymer ?
#
loop_
_entity_poly.entity_id
_entity_poly.type
_entity_poly.pdbx_seq_one_letter_code
_entity_poly.pdbx_strand_id
1 'polypeptide(L)'
;MWSFFTRQATFTGPRLSYRPAYPGTQKKRSEFGVFQLASWFSALAFATDYDTRSMIEVLFAIASIPDIASVAPPAKTNQYNLSIGYSFVKHLITSDVESGGYGYRNSAEAKLSIFPHEEEWDASTRRHTTYKRNFDFKVKAFISYLESQWPCERPKKPTESDCAGLRAYVDVDETMTAVRSRWKIWYQNHLFYKYLTKLAEAVSRQSIDSSMGQLPPLPKLPAYTLVASNKGFATTADLFAQNQPPIIRPEDRPQLCLNLGRACDDSDEQSPSSCIRSFLRGLRVGTCTDFERKYCRDLELSFRALRDLNMDRKDGTENGLATSPQTELLLKYWTECQTYFLAQFRSLAAFESLGARDGGLVNSPRICRTFFLSQLSTSNWKKLPIEWKPALIQFALALHDLQRARRLLRACSSGSSVNLIKELKNTAHSKWDPIDYPQALLMEVESDITIRSVQFDIARKMSSPPDNRNSVMQLNMGEGKSSVILPFSRALRLDPAQVNDIAADLNRCMRKGGILLVQPEQILSFKLMGLKCLINGQESIGCTFLEGQQFFDENSRDIVDESDENFSVKFELVYTMGTQRPIDYSPYRWKLVQNVMDVVRDVAPSVAQEVPASLEIHNQFGMGSFPRLRILKANGKQALVQEVASRICATGLFGLPIARQNEKSRAALLT
;
A
#
# COMPACT_ATOMS: atom_id res chain seq x y z
N MET A 1 -10.80 33.70 24.59
CA MET A 1 -11.64 32.77 23.81
C MET A 1 -12.40 33.46 22.67
N TRP A 2 -13.30 34.42 22.92
CA TRP A 2 -14.06 35.07 21.83
C TRP A 2 -13.20 35.81 20.79
N SER A 3 -12.27 36.66 21.24
CA SER A 3 -11.34 37.42 20.37
C SER A 3 -10.40 36.56 19.53
N PHE A 4 -10.15 35.32 19.97
CA PHE A 4 -9.31 34.35 19.27
C PHE A 4 -10.07 33.72 18.09
N PHE A 5 -11.30 33.23 18.33
CA PHE A 5 -12.12 32.63 17.28
C PHE A 5 -12.52 33.66 16.20
N THR A 6 -12.60 34.94 16.54
CA THR A 6 -12.79 36.01 15.55
C THR A 6 -11.54 36.32 14.73
N ARG A 7 -10.32 36.22 15.29
CA ARG A 7 -9.04 36.44 14.58
C ARG A 7 -8.70 35.36 13.56
N GLN A 8 -9.03 34.09 13.81
CA GLN A 8 -8.88 33.03 12.81
C GLN A 8 -9.84 33.18 11.62
N ALA A 9 -11.02 33.80 11.81
CA ALA A 9 -11.95 34.07 10.72
C ALA A 9 -11.46 35.14 9.73
N THR A 10 -10.51 35.98 10.15
CA THR A 10 -9.96 37.07 9.32
C THR A 10 -8.75 36.68 8.48
N PHE A 11 -8.11 35.52 8.70
CA PHE A 11 -6.80 35.21 8.10
C PHE A 11 -6.83 34.40 6.79
N THR A 12 -8.00 34.11 6.21
CA THR A 12 -8.13 33.46 4.90
C THR A 12 -9.46 33.84 4.24
N GLY A 13 -9.43 34.19 2.95
CA GLY A 13 -10.59 34.61 2.13
C GLY A 13 -11.75 33.60 2.04
N PRO A 14 -12.85 33.97 1.36
CA PRO A 14 -14.18 34.01 1.94
C PRO A 14 -14.88 32.66 2.01
N ARG A 15 -15.58 32.44 3.13
CA ARG A 15 -16.37 31.25 3.54
C ARG A 15 -15.59 30.19 4.30
N LEU A 16 -15.10 30.54 5.49
CA LEU A 16 -14.85 29.57 6.54
C LEU A 16 -16.01 29.54 7.52
N SER A 17 -16.85 28.52 7.36
CA SER A 17 -17.78 28.07 8.37
C SER A 17 -16.99 27.41 9.51
N TYR A 18 -17.05 27.97 10.72
CA TYR A 18 -16.56 27.27 11.91
C TYR A 18 -17.46 26.05 12.15
N ARG A 19 -17.01 24.86 11.72
CA ARG A 19 -17.60 23.62 12.23
C ARG A 19 -17.14 23.50 13.68
N PRO A 20 -18.05 23.39 14.67
CA PRO A 20 -17.62 22.90 15.97
C PRO A 20 -16.88 21.59 15.71
N ALA A 21 -15.76 21.39 16.42
CA ALA A 21 -15.09 20.10 16.49
C ALA A 21 -16.16 19.00 16.48
N TYR A 22 -15.94 17.99 15.63
CA TYR A 22 -16.87 16.87 15.41
C TYR A 22 -17.72 16.59 16.66
N PRO A 23 -19.04 16.33 16.54
CA PRO A 23 -19.91 15.98 17.67
C PRO A 23 -19.44 14.76 18.50
N GLY A 24 -18.31 14.15 18.14
CA GLY A 24 -17.65 13.06 18.86
C GLY A 24 -16.94 13.46 20.16
N THR A 25 -16.54 14.73 20.38
CA THR A 25 -15.80 15.08 21.62
C THR A 25 -16.66 15.15 22.88
N GLN A 26 -17.99 15.03 22.74
CA GLN A 26 -18.93 14.93 23.87
C GLN A 26 -19.84 13.70 23.82
N LYS A 27 -19.58 12.76 22.90
CA LYS A 27 -20.12 11.41 23.08
C LYS A 27 -19.39 10.78 24.26
N LYS A 28 -20.16 10.03 25.08
CA LYS A 28 -19.74 9.34 26.31
C LYS A 28 -18.26 8.94 26.25
N ARG A 29 -17.55 9.08 27.37
CA ARG A 29 -16.15 8.68 27.67
C ARG A 29 -15.69 7.30 27.11
N SER A 30 -16.60 6.51 26.55
CA SER A 30 -16.44 5.15 26.06
C SER A 30 -15.94 4.98 24.62
N GLU A 31 -15.83 6.02 23.78
CA GLU A 31 -15.42 5.82 22.37
C GLU A 31 -13.99 6.28 22.00
N PHE A 32 -13.37 7.21 22.73
CA PHE A 32 -12.00 7.67 22.42
C PHE A 32 -10.99 7.16 23.44
N GLY A 33 -10.04 6.35 22.98
CA GLY A 33 -8.94 5.87 23.82
C GLY A 33 -7.93 6.98 24.15
N VAL A 34 -7.27 6.88 25.31
CA VAL A 34 -6.21 7.81 25.77
C VAL A 34 -5.14 8.02 24.68
N PHE A 35 -4.79 6.97 23.94
CA PHE A 35 -3.81 7.03 22.86
C PHE A 35 -4.28 7.80 21.62
N GLN A 36 -5.58 7.80 21.32
CA GLN A 36 -6.14 8.57 20.21
C GLN A 36 -6.11 10.07 20.55
N LEU A 37 -6.50 10.43 21.77
CA LEU A 37 -6.39 11.81 22.26
C LEU A 37 -4.93 12.28 22.29
N ALA A 38 -4.00 11.45 22.78
CA ALA A 38 -2.58 11.76 22.80
C ALA A 38 -2.02 12.00 21.38
N SER A 39 -2.38 11.15 20.42
CA SER A 39 -1.97 11.31 19.02
C SER A 39 -2.52 12.60 18.41
N TRP A 40 -3.79 12.92 18.65
CA TRP A 40 -4.43 14.13 18.11
C TRP A 40 -3.85 15.41 18.72
N PHE A 41 -3.67 15.45 20.04
CA PHE A 41 -3.05 16.61 20.70
C PHE A 41 -1.58 16.77 20.33
N SER A 42 -0.86 15.67 20.08
CA SER A 42 0.53 15.72 19.57
C SER A 42 0.60 16.29 18.16
N ALA A 43 -0.31 15.85 17.27
CA ALA A 43 -0.40 16.39 15.91
C ALA A 43 -0.80 17.87 15.91
N LEU A 44 -1.75 18.26 16.77
CA LEU A 44 -2.14 19.65 16.96
C LEU A 44 -0.96 20.47 17.49
N ALA A 45 -0.24 20.01 18.52
CA ALA A 45 0.91 20.70 19.10
C ALA A 45 2.06 20.89 18.11
N PHE A 46 2.19 20.00 17.13
CA PHE A 46 3.19 20.11 16.07
C PHE A 46 2.83 21.14 14.99
N ALA A 47 1.54 21.28 14.68
CA ALA A 47 1.05 22.14 13.60
C ALA A 47 0.73 23.59 14.04
N THR A 48 0.76 23.89 15.34
CA THR A 48 0.19 25.11 15.93
C THR A 48 1.25 26.17 16.28
N ASP A 49 0.93 27.43 16.02
CA ASP A 49 1.68 28.59 16.47
C ASP A 49 1.53 28.82 17.99
N TYR A 50 2.43 29.63 18.57
CA TYR A 50 2.52 29.84 20.03
C TYR A 50 1.17 30.23 20.66
N ASP A 51 0.37 31.05 19.98
CA ASP A 51 -0.94 31.51 20.46
C ASP A 51 -1.98 30.38 20.51
N THR A 52 -1.91 29.40 19.61
CA THR A 52 -2.81 28.24 19.60
C THR A 52 -2.44 27.13 20.59
N ARG A 53 -1.22 27.14 21.13
CA ARG A 53 -0.76 26.10 22.07
C ARG A 53 -1.54 26.10 23.38
N SER A 54 -1.91 27.29 23.87
CA SER A 54 -2.78 27.46 25.04
C SER A 54 -4.22 26.92 24.82
N MET A 55 -4.65 26.73 23.58
CA MET A 55 -5.93 26.06 23.29
C MET A 55 -5.88 24.56 23.48
N ILE A 56 -4.71 23.93 23.26
CA ILE A 56 -4.54 22.48 23.44
C ILE A 56 -4.80 22.13 24.90
N GLU A 57 -4.35 22.97 25.82
CA GLU A 57 -4.60 22.82 27.27
C GLU A 57 -6.10 22.90 27.59
N VAL A 58 -6.81 23.87 27.01
CA VAL A 58 -8.27 24.01 27.20
C VAL A 58 -9.04 22.85 26.57
N LEU A 59 -8.66 22.40 25.37
CA LEU A 59 -9.28 21.25 24.70
C LEU A 59 -9.01 19.95 25.45
N PHE A 60 -7.80 19.79 25.99
CA PHE A 60 -7.45 18.69 26.87
C PHE A 60 -8.27 18.74 28.15
N ALA A 61 -8.46 19.92 28.76
CA ALA A 61 -9.31 20.09 29.93
C ALA A 61 -10.77 19.72 29.63
N ILE A 62 -11.32 20.09 28.46
CA ILE A 62 -12.66 19.68 28.01
C ILE A 62 -12.79 18.16 27.87
N ALA A 63 -11.73 17.48 27.39
CA ALA A 63 -11.74 16.02 27.20
C ALA A 63 -11.50 15.25 28.51
N SER A 64 -10.72 15.82 29.43
CA SER A 64 -10.19 15.11 30.61
C SER A 64 -10.99 15.40 31.89
N ILE A 65 -11.54 16.61 32.04
CA ILE A 65 -12.22 17.07 33.26
C ILE A 65 -13.75 16.93 33.11
N PRO A 66 -14.41 16.06 33.91
CA PRO A 66 -15.85 15.80 33.78
C PRO A 66 -16.73 17.06 33.92
N ASP A 67 -16.40 17.96 34.83
CA ASP A 67 -17.16 19.18 35.08
C ASP A 67 -17.18 20.11 33.86
N ILE A 68 -16.05 20.22 33.16
CA ILE A 68 -15.93 21.02 31.94
C ILE A 68 -16.60 20.31 30.77
N ALA A 69 -16.44 18.99 30.67
CA ALA A 69 -17.09 18.17 29.65
C ALA A 69 -18.64 18.23 29.72
N SER A 70 -19.20 18.45 30.91
CA SER A 70 -20.64 18.55 31.14
C SER A 70 -21.31 19.80 30.54
N VAL A 71 -20.52 20.81 30.16
CA VAL A 71 -21.03 22.04 29.53
C VAL A 71 -21.41 21.74 28.09
N ALA A 72 -22.72 21.60 27.82
CA ALA A 72 -23.22 21.27 26.49
C ALA A 72 -23.13 22.47 25.50
N PRO A 73 -22.67 22.25 24.25
CA PRO A 73 -22.65 23.25 23.21
C PRO A 73 -24.08 23.56 22.71
N PRO A 74 -24.30 24.72 22.07
CA PRO A 74 -25.62 25.06 21.55
C PRO A 74 -26.09 24.08 20.45
N ALA A 75 -27.21 23.39 20.68
CA ALA A 75 -27.62 22.19 19.92
C ALA A 75 -28.11 22.41 18.46
N LYS A 76 -28.10 23.64 17.93
CA LYS A 76 -28.84 23.97 16.69
C LYS A 76 -28.00 24.52 15.54
N THR A 77 -26.67 24.55 15.64
CA THR A 77 -25.87 25.17 14.57
C THR A 77 -24.49 24.55 14.42
N ASN A 78 -24.23 23.98 13.23
CA ASN A 78 -22.94 23.39 12.88
C ASN A 78 -21.98 24.41 12.27
N GLN A 79 -22.37 25.68 12.15
CA GLN A 79 -21.59 26.75 11.51
C GLN A 79 -21.87 28.09 12.19
N TYR A 80 -20.82 28.79 12.62
CA TYR A 80 -20.91 30.14 13.18
C TYR A 80 -20.13 31.14 12.31
N ASN A 81 -20.71 32.31 12.06
CA ASN A 81 -20.02 33.44 11.44
C ASN A 81 -19.71 34.50 12.50
N LEU A 82 -18.56 34.35 13.15
CA LEU A 82 -18.16 35.16 14.30
C LEU A 82 -17.74 36.59 13.92
N SER A 83 -17.39 36.83 12.66
CA SER A 83 -16.95 38.14 12.15
C SER A 83 -18.03 39.23 12.27
N ILE A 84 -19.31 38.83 12.28
CA ILE A 84 -20.47 39.72 12.35
C ILE A 84 -20.75 40.21 13.79
N GLY A 85 -20.10 39.60 14.80
CA GLY A 85 -20.27 39.95 16.22
C GLY A 85 -21.42 39.20 16.92
N TYR A 86 -21.60 39.44 18.22
CA TYR A 86 -22.54 38.71 19.09
C TYR A 86 -23.54 39.60 19.83
N SER A 87 -23.57 40.89 19.51
CA SER A 87 -24.43 41.87 20.16
C SER A 87 -25.13 42.74 19.13
N PHE A 88 -26.23 43.36 19.56
CA PHE A 88 -26.94 44.34 18.76
C PHE A 88 -26.07 45.58 18.51
N VAL A 89 -25.94 45.99 17.25
CA VAL A 89 -25.12 47.14 16.84
C VAL A 89 -25.99 48.18 16.13
N LYS A 90 -26.17 49.35 16.77
CA LYS A 90 -27.10 50.41 16.33
C LYS A 90 -26.84 50.93 14.91
N HIS A 91 -25.58 51.21 14.58
CA HIS A 91 -25.22 51.83 13.30
C HIS A 91 -25.50 50.90 12.10
N LEU A 92 -25.36 49.59 12.26
CA LEU A 92 -25.63 48.62 11.21
C LEU A 92 -27.12 48.55 10.85
N ILE A 93 -28.00 48.70 11.84
CA ILE A 93 -29.45 48.80 11.63
C ILE A 93 -29.82 50.15 11.03
N THR A 94 -29.14 51.23 11.45
CA THR A 94 -29.34 52.57 10.87
C THR A 94 -29.06 52.54 9.36
N SER A 95 -27.95 51.93 8.95
CA SER A 95 -27.60 51.74 7.54
C SER A 95 -28.62 50.90 6.78
N ASP A 96 -29.15 49.82 7.37
CA ASP A 96 -30.20 49.02 6.71
C ASP A 96 -31.46 49.86 6.48
N VAL A 97 -31.86 50.66 7.47
CA VAL A 97 -33.06 51.52 7.42
C VAL A 97 -32.88 52.67 6.42
N GLU A 98 -31.69 53.27 6.35
CA GLU A 98 -31.34 54.29 5.35
C GLU A 98 -31.37 53.72 3.93
N SER A 99 -30.94 52.47 3.74
CA SER A 99 -30.95 51.79 2.44
C SER A 99 -32.35 51.39 1.96
N GLY A 100 -33.27 51.06 2.89
CA GLY A 100 -34.66 50.71 2.61
C GLY A 100 -35.65 51.88 2.65
N GLY A 101 -35.15 53.11 2.82
CA GLY A 101 -35.98 54.31 2.86
C GLY A 101 -36.45 54.75 1.48
N TYR A 102 -37.68 55.29 1.38
CA TYR A 102 -38.21 55.83 0.13
C TYR A 102 -37.46 57.07 -0.39
N GLY A 103 -36.58 57.65 0.44
CA GLY A 103 -35.78 58.84 0.14
C GLY A 103 -36.57 60.16 0.23
N TYR A 104 -35.84 61.27 0.23
CA TYR A 104 -36.40 62.62 0.41
C TYR A 104 -37.46 62.99 -0.65
N ARG A 105 -37.23 62.68 -1.93
CA ARG A 105 -38.10 63.08 -3.04
C ARG A 105 -39.53 62.52 -2.93
N ASN A 106 -39.70 61.40 -2.23
CA ASN A 106 -40.97 60.71 -2.07
C ASN A 106 -41.69 61.07 -0.75
N SER A 107 -41.12 61.96 0.06
CA SER A 107 -41.68 62.32 1.36
C SER A 107 -42.73 63.43 1.26
N ALA A 108 -43.56 63.58 2.31
CA ALA A 108 -44.54 64.65 2.39
C ALA A 108 -43.86 66.03 2.54
N GLU A 109 -42.70 66.09 3.20
CA GLU A 109 -41.91 67.30 3.41
C GLU A 109 -41.37 67.90 2.11
N ALA A 110 -41.04 67.07 1.11
CA ALA A 110 -40.64 67.54 -0.20
C ALA A 110 -41.77 68.30 -0.93
N LYS A 111 -43.03 68.08 -0.54
CA LYS A 111 -44.24 68.70 -1.13
C LYS A 111 -44.72 69.94 -0.36
N LEU A 112 -44.01 70.39 0.67
CA LEU A 112 -44.40 71.58 1.44
C LEU A 112 -44.34 72.84 0.56
N SER A 113 -45.35 73.70 0.67
CA SER A 113 -45.39 74.99 -0.03
C SER A 113 -44.28 75.94 0.45
N ILE A 114 -43.92 76.86 -0.43
CA ILE A 114 -43.01 77.99 -0.15
C ILE A 114 -43.78 79.01 0.69
N PHE A 115 -43.16 79.56 1.74
CA PHE A 115 -43.80 80.59 2.55
C PHE A 115 -43.78 81.96 1.87
N PRO A 116 -44.70 82.88 2.25
CA PRO A 116 -44.61 84.26 1.80
C PRO A 116 -43.28 84.85 2.28
N HIS A 117 -42.44 85.33 1.34
CA HIS A 117 -41.09 85.89 1.58
C HIS A 117 -39.93 84.88 1.74
N GLU A 118 -40.11 83.63 1.35
CA GLU A 118 -39.04 82.61 1.35
C GLU A 118 -38.49 82.41 -0.06
N GLU A 119 -37.16 82.43 -0.23
CA GLU A 119 -36.51 82.07 -1.50
C GLU A 119 -36.53 80.55 -1.72
N GLU A 120 -36.49 80.08 -2.98
CA GLU A 120 -36.52 78.63 -3.28
C GLU A 120 -35.36 77.87 -2.62
N TRP A 121 -34.20 78.52 -2.49
CA TRP A 121 -33.06 77.94 -1.78
C TRP A 121 -33.35 77.72 -0.28
N ASP A 122 -33.98 78.69 0.37
CA ASP A 122 -34.36 78.62 1.77
C ASP A 122 -35.49 77.60 2.00
N ALA A 123 -36.47 77.55 1.08
CA ALA A 123 -37.52 76.55 1.09
C ALA A 123 -36.96 75.13 0.91
N SER A 124 -36.04 74.93 -0.03
CA SER A 124 -35.37 73.65 -0.25
C SER A 124 -34.57 73.20 0.99
N THR A 125 -33.82 74.14 1.60
CA THR A 125 -33.04 73.89 2.81
C THR A 125 -33.96 73.53 3.99
N ARG A 126 -35.06 74.26 4.19
CA ARG A 126 -36.06 73.97 5.22
C ARG A 126 -36.72 72.60 5.01
N ARG A 127 -37.18 72.29 3.80
CA ARG A 127 -37.81 71.00 3.46
C ARG A 127 -36.86 69.85 3.74
N HIS A 128 -35.60 69.95 3.29
CA HIS A 128 -34.60 68.91 3.50
C HIS A 128 -34.24 68.74 4.99
N THR A 129 -34.06 69.84 5.71
CA THR A 129 -33.75 69.82 7.15
C THR A 129 -34.91 69.25 7.98
N THR A 130 -36.15 69.58 7.60
CA THR A 130 -37.36 69.06 8.26
C THR A 130 -37.52 67.57 8.01
N TYR A 131 -37.34 67.12 6.77
CA TYR A 131 -37.33 65.70 6.42
C TYR A 131 -36.27 64.95 7.23
N LYS A 132 -35.02 65.41 7.21
CA LYS A 132 -33.92 64.75 7.90
C LYS A 132 -34.16 64.65 9.40
N ARG A 133 -34.62 65.73 10.04
CA ARG A 133 -34.97 65.74 11.46
C ARG A 133 -36.08 64.74 11.79
N ASN A 134 -37.14 64.69 10.99
CA ASN A 134 -38.25 63.77 11.20
C ASN A 134 -37.81 62.32 10.97
N PHE A 135 -37.08 62.06 9.88
CA PHE A 135 -36.55 60.75 9.55
C PHE A 135 -35.64 60.23 10.66
N ASP A 136 -34.62 60.99 11.07
CA ASP A 136 -33.68 60.61 12.12
C ASP A 136 -34.41 60.34 13.45
N PHE A 137 -35.42 61.15 13.78
CA PHE A 137 -36.23 60.94 14.98
C PHE A 137 -37.01 59.61 14.93
N LYS A 138 -37.63 59.28 13.78
CA LYS A 138 -38.37 58.02 13.61
C LYS A 138 -37.46 56.80 13.57
N VAL A 139 -36.31 56.89 12.89
CA VAL A 139 -35.29 55.83 12.87
C VAL A 139 -34.74 55.58 14.26
N LYS A 140 -34.46 56.63 15.04
CA LYS A 140 -34.01 56.50 16.42
C LYS A 140 -35.03 55.78 17.30
N ALA A 141 -36.32 56.13 17.19
CA ALA A 141 -37.39 55.44 17.91
C ALA A 141 -37.48 53.95 17.52
N PHE A 142 -37.35 53.63 16.23
CA PHE A 142 -37.33 52.26 15.72
C PHE A 142 -36.14 51.45 16.24
N ILE A 143 -34.93 52.04 16.25
CA ILE A 143 -33.74 51.39 16.80
C ILE A 143 -33.90 51.14 18.30
N SER A 144 -34.43 52.11 19.06
CA SER A 144 -34.71 51.93 20.49
C SER A 144 -35.74 50.82 20.76
N TYR A 145 -36.76 50.71 19.90
CA TYR A 145 -37.74 49.62 19.97
C TYR A 145 -37.10 48.25 19.72
N LEU A 146 -36.19 48.14 18.75
CA LEU A 146 -35.46 46.90 18.50
C LEU A 146 -34.47 46.58 19.62
N GLU A 147 -33.72 47.57 20.10
CA GLU A 147 -32.76 47.42 21.19
C GLU A 147 -33.40 46.85 22.46
N SER A 148 -34.62 47.29 22.80
CA SER A 148 -35.34 46.80 23.98
C SER A 148 -35.73 45.31 23.92
N GLN A 149 -35.73 44.71 22.72
CA GLN A 149 -36.05 43.30 22.52
C GLN A 149 -34.81 42.39 22.56
N TRP A 150 -33.61 42.95 22.60
CA TRP A 150 -32.38 42.17 22.67
C TRP A 150 -32.11 41.71 24.13
N PRO A 151 -31.75 40.43 24.39
CA PRO A 151 -31.54 39.33 23.44
C PRO A 151 -32.78 38.44 23.29
N CYS A 152 -33.25 38.23 22.06
CA CYS A 152 -34.27 37.24 21.73
C CYS A 152 -33.96 36.54 20.39
N GLU A 153 -34.57 35.38 20.12
CA GLU A 153 -34.31 34.63 18.87
C GLU A 153 -34.85 35.34 17.62
N ARG A 154 -36.00 36.02 17.75
CA ARG A 154 -36.67 36.73 16.64
C ARG A 154 -37.32 38.03 17.14
N PRO A 155 -36.91 39.20 16.60
CA PRO A 155 -37.53 40.47 16.97
C PRO A 155 -38.93 40.60 16.35
N LYS A 156 -39.83 41.22 17.11
CA LYS A 156 -41.20 41.56 16.72
C LYS A 156 -41.20 42.78 15.80
N LYS A 157 -42.16 42.80 14.87
CA LYS A 157 -42.39 43.93 13.96
C LYS A 157 -43.09 45.06 14.74
N PRO A 158 -42.69 46.33 14.58
CA PRO A 158 -43.34 47.44 15.25
C PRO A 158 -44.76 47.66 14.72
N THR A 159 -45.68 47.96 15.63
CA THR A 159 -47.03 48.44 15.31
C THR A 159 -47.06 49.97 15.21
N GLU A 160 -48.17 50.55 14.74
CA GLU A 160 -48.28 52.01 14.61
C GLU A 160 -48.22 52.76 15.96
N SER A 161 -48.61 52.11 17.06
CA SER A 161 -48.39 52.66 18.41
C SER A 161 -46.93 52.63 18.85
N ASP A 162 -46.14 51.66 18.36
CA ASP A 162 -44.73 51.50 18.75
C ASP A 162 -43.83 52.47 18.00
N CYS A 163 -44.11 52.72 16.71
CA CYS A 163 -43.32 53.57 15.82
C CYS A 163 -44.23 54.42 14.92
N ALA A 164 -44.92 55.38 15.52
CA ALA A 164 -45.90 56.23 14.83
C ALA A 164 -45.29 56.94 13.59
N GLY A 165 -45.88 56.74 12.42
CA GLY A 165 -45.49 57.41 11.17
C GLY A 165 -44.22 56.87 10.50
N LEU A 166 -43.59 55.79 10.99
CA LEU A 166 -42.39 55.21 10.38
C LEU A 166 -42.65 54.68 8.95
N ARG A 167 -43.84 54.10 8.73
CA ARG A 167 -44.27 53.55 7.43
C ARG A 167 -44.31 54.58 6.30
N ALA A 168 -44.39 55.87 6.63
CA ALA A 168 -44.38 56.94 5.64
C ALA A 168 -42.99 57.16 5.02
N TYR A 169 -41.92 56.67 5.66
CA TYR A 169 -40.54 56.91 5.23
C TYR A 169 -39.81 55.65 4.77
N VAL A 170 -40.21 54.47 5.25
CA VAL A 170 -39.46 53.21 5.05
C VAL A 170 -40.44 52.05 4.84
N ASP A 171 -40.07 51.11 3.96
CA ASP A 171 -40.74 49.80 3.91
C ASP A 171 -40.34 48.97 5.14
N VAL A 172 -41.25 48.91 6.11
CA VAL A 172 -41.04 48.22 7.38
C VAL A 172 -40.92 46.69 7.18
N ASP A 173 -41.56 46.11 6.16
CA ASP A 173 -41.52 44.66 5.92
C ASP A 173 -40.18 44.22 5.31
N GLU A 174 -39.71 44.96 4.31
CA GLU A 174 -38.39 44.72 3.70
C GLU A 174 -37.27 44.95 4.73
N THR A 175 -37.35 46.06 5.46
CA THR A 175 -36.38 46.40 6.51
C THR A 175 -36.35 45.35 7.63
N MET A 176 -37.52 44.88 8.11
CA MET A 176 -37.56 43.83 9.13
C MET A 176 -37.02 42.50 8.63
N THR A 177 -37.09 42.21 7.33
CA THR A 177 -36.49 41.02 6.73
C THR A 177 -34.97 41.09 6.77
N ALA A 178 -34.39 42.23 6.40
CA ALA A 178 -32.95 42.48 6.51
C ALA A 178 -32.48 42.40 7.97
N VAL A 179 -33.17 43.08 8.89
CA VAL A 179 -32.86 43.07 10.33
C VAL A 179 -32.90 41.65 10.90
N ARG A 180 -33.96 40.87 10.61
CA ARG A 180 -34.11 39.48 11.11
C ARG A 180 -32.99 38.56 10.62
N SER A 181 -32.52 38.74 9.39
CA SER A 181 -31.43 37.93 8.84
C SER A 181 -30.14 38.10 9.63
N ARG A 182 -29.79 39.36 9.98
CA ARG A 182 -28.61 39.71 10.77
C ARG A 182 -28.79 39.37 12.24
N TRP A 183 -29.97 39.63 12.79
CA TRP A 183 -30.34 39.31 14.17
C TRP A 183 -30.17 37.84 14.51
N LYS A 184 -30.54 36.95 13.58
CA LYS A 184 -30.34 35.51 13.73
C LYS A 184 -28.87 35.16 13.95
N ILE A 185 -27.96 35.78 13.20
CA ILE A 185 -26.52 35.55 13.32
C ILE A 185 -26.02 36.08 14.66
N TRP A 186 -26.39 37.31 15.05
CA TRP A 186 -26.04 37.86 16.35
C TRP A 186 -26.53 36.97 17.49
N TYR A 187 -27.76 36.45 17.42
CA TYR A 187 -28.33 35.62 18.48
C TYR A 187 -27.62 34.26 18.58
N GLN A 188 -27.31 33.63 17.45
CA GLN A 188 -26.50 32.40 17.43
C GLN A 188 -25.11 32.62 18.03
N ASN A 189 -24.47 33.73 17.66
CA ASN A 189 -23.17 34.14 18.20
C ASN A 189 -23.25 34.48 19.69
N HIS A 190 -24.34 35.09 20.15
CA HIS A 190 -24.61 35.36 21.56
C HIS A 190 -24.73 34.06 22.39
N LEU A 191 -25.47 33.06 21.89
CA LEU A 191 -25.56 31.75 22.52
C LEU A 191 -24.19 31.05 22.59
N PHE A 192 -23.39 31.18 21.54
CA PHE A 192 -22.02 30.65 21.52
C PHE A 192 -21.10 31.38 22.50
N TYR A 193 -21.20 32.71 22.58
CA TYR A 193 -20.49 33.51 23.59
C TYR A 193 -20.86 33.06 25.01
N LYS A 194 -22.15 32.91 25.30
CA LYS A 194 -22.64 32.43 26.60
C LYS A 194 -22.12 31.02 26.94
N TYR A 195 -22.01 30.14 25.94
CA TYR A 195 -21.38 28.83 26.11
C TYR A 195 -19.91 28.95 26.49
N LEU A 196 -19.13 29.80 25.80
CA LEU A 196 -17.73 30.05 26.12
C LEU A 196 -17.56 30.68 27.52
N THR A 197 -18.46 31.55 27.95
CA THR A 197 -18.47 32.10 29.31
C THR A 197 -18.67 31.00 30.35
N LYS A 198 -19.64 30.10 30.14
CA LYS A 198 -19.85 28.94 31.03
C LYS A 198 -18.66 28.00 31.08
N LEU A 199 -17.99 27.78 29.95
CA LEU A 199 -16.74 27.01 29.92
C LEU A 199 -15.64 27.71 30.72
N ALA A 200 -15.47 29.03 30.55
CA ALA A 200 -14.50 29.81 31.31
C ALA A 200 -14.77 29.71 32.82
N GLU A 201 -16.02 29.84 33.24
CA GLU A 201 -16.44 29.67 34.64
C GLU A 201 -16.19 28.24 35.17
N ALA A 202 -16.38 27.21 34.35
CA ALA A 202 -16.08 25.83 34.73
C ALA A 202 -14.57 25.58 34.89
N VAL A 203 -13.74 26.20 34.04
CA VAL A 203 -12.27 26.17 34.14
C VAL A 203 -11.81 26.92 35.39
N SER A 204 -12.35 28.12 35.65
CA SER A 204 -11.95 28.93 36.82
C SER A 204 -12.34 28.31 38.16
N ARG A 205 -13.30 27.38 38.18
CA ARG A 205 -13.69 26.62 39.39
C ARG A 205 -12.74 25.47 39.72
N GLN A 206 -11.81 25.13 38.84
CA GLN A 206 -10.83 24.09 39.11
C GLN A 206 -9.84 24.61 40.17
N SER A 207 -9.77 23.93 41.31
CA SER A 207 -8.82 24.25 42.36
C SER A 207 -7.42 23.83 41.90
N ILE A 208 -6.56 24.81 41.61
CA ILE A 208 -5.13 24.55 41.42
C ILE A 208 -4.56 24.39 42.82
N ASP A 209 -4.23 23.17 43.21
CA ASP A 209 -3.54 22.92 44.45
C ASP A 209 -2.15 23.57 44.35
N SER A 210 -1.98 24.69 45.06
CA SER A 210 -0.76 25.50 45.04
C SER A 210 0.41 24.76 45.72
N SER A 211 0.13 23.58 46.30
CA SER A 211 1.10 22.75 47.01
C SER A 211 1.82 21.72 46.13
N MET A 212 1.52 21.62 44.83
CA MET A 212 2.42 20.93 43.91
C MET A 212 3.69 21.76 43.74
N GLY A 213 4.68 21.41 44.56
CA GLY A 213 6.03 21.93 44.51
C GLY A 213 6.53 21.99 43.07
N GLN A 214 7.38 23.00 42.82
CA GLN A 214 8.15 23.20 41.59
C GLN A 214 8.11 21.95 40.72
N LEU A 215 7.40 22.01 39.58
CA LEU A 215 7.56 21.03 38.50
C LEU A 215 9.03 20.62 38.52
N PRO A 216 9.37 19.32 38.74
CA PRO A 216 10.75 18.92 38.86
C PRO A 216 11.47 19.61 37.71
N PRO A 217 12.46 20.47 37.99
CA PRO A 217 13.04 21.31 36.94
C PRO A 217 13.36 20.36 35.81
N LEU A 218 12.74 20.58 34.64
CA LEU A 218 13.04 19.83 33.41
C LEU A 218 14.53 19.61 33.47
N PRO A 219 15.02 18.35 33.56
CA PRO A 219 16.40 18.09 33.93
C PRO A 219 17.22 19.01 33.06
N LYS A 220 17.89 19.98 33.71
CA LYS A 220 18.75 20.91 32.99
C LYS A 220 19.80 19.98 32.43
N LEU A 221 19.61 19.58 31.17
CA LEU A 221 20.59 18.85 30.39
C LEU A 221 21.85 19.67 30.62
N PRO A 222 22.85 19.10 31.32
CA PRO A 222 24.07 19.84 31.55
C PRO A 222 24.52 20.28 30.18
N ALA A 223 24.95 21.54 30.06
CA ALA A 223 25.47 22.08 28.82
C ALA A 223 26.80 21.34 28.51
N TYR A 224 26.69 20.07 28.14
CA TYR A 224 27.75 19.34 27.53
C TYR A 224 27.86 19.90 26.13
N THR A 225 29.07 20.30 25.80
CA THR A 225 29.57 20.55 24.45
C THR A 225 29.48 19.28 23.61
N LEU A 226 28.28 18.72 23.46
CA LEU A 226 27.98 17.72 22.46
C LEU A 226 27.43 18.48 21.27
N VAL A 227 28.11 18.29 20.14
CA VAL A 227 27.78 18.88 18.85
C VAL A 227 26.31 18.60 18.59
N ALA A 228 25.45 19.56 18.90
CA ALA A 228 24.09 19.56 18.42
C ALA A 228 24.24 19.47 16.91
N SER A 229 23.76 18.38 16.32
CA SER A 229 23.52 18.35 14.88
C SER A 229 22.75 19.64 14.58
N ASN A 230 23.30 20.51 13.73
CA ASN A 230 22.63 21.76 13.32
C ASN A 230 21.18 21.53 12.83
N LYS A 231 20.80 20.27 12.58
CA LYS A 231 19.51 19.82 12.06
C LYS A 231 18.50 19.43 13.15
N GLY A 232 18.88 19.27 14.42
CA GLY A 232 17.96 18.90 15.51
C GLY A 232 17.45 17.45 15.51
N PHE A 233 17.94 16.59 14.61
CA PHE A 233 17.70 15.14 14.58
C PHE A 233 18.97 14.37 14.23
N ALA A 234 19.05 13.09 14.62
CA ALA A 234 20.16 12.21 14.30
C ALA A 234 19.91 11.49 12.96
N THR A 235 20.80 11.65 11.98
CA THR A 235 20.73 10.89 10.74
C THR A 235 21.39 9.52 10.89
N THR A 236 21.13 8.61 9.95
CA THR A 236 21.82 7.31 9.91
C THR A 236 23.34 7.46 9.77
N ALA A 237 23.80 8.47 9.02
CA ALA A 237 25.23 8.78 8.88
C ALA A 237 25.85 9.25 10.21
N ASP A 238 25.11 10.06 10.99
CA ASP A 238 25.59 10.53 12.29
C ASP A 238 25.77 9.36 13.27
N LEU A 239 24.87 8.38 13.24
CA LEU A 239 24.97 7.18 14.08
C LEU A 239 26.23 6.36 13.78
N PHE A 240 26.55 6.14 12.50
CA PHE A 240 27.75 5.40 12.10
C PHE A 240 29.05 6.18 12.32
N ALA A 241 29.02 7.52 12.24
CA ALA A 241 30.18 8.36 12.48
C ALA A 241 30.54 8.48 13.96
N GLN A 242 29.55 8.40 14.86
CA GLN A 242 29.73 8.56 16.30
C GLN A 242 30.02 7.24 17.03
N ASN A 243 29.82 6.09 16.37
CA ASN A 243 30.02 4.77 16.96
C ASN A 243 31.09 3.99 16.22
N GLN A 244 31.81 3.13 16.94
CA GLN A 244 32.75 2.20 16.34
C GLN A 244 32.05 0.88 15.98
N PRO A 245 32.42 0.23 14.85
CA PRO A 245 31.88 -1.06 14.51
C PRO A 245 32.32 -2.11 15.55
N PRO A 246 31.45 -3.09 15.87
CA PRO A 246 31.84 -4.17 16.76
C PRO A 246 32.97 -5.01 16.16
N ILE A 247 33.86 -5.52 17.01
CA ILE A 247 34.90 -6.46 16.61
C ILE A 247 34.21 -7.79 16.28
N ILE A 248 34.07 -8.08 15.00
CA ILE A 248 33.51 -9.35 14.53
C ILE A 248 34.67 -10.27 14.16
N ARG A 249 34.76 -11.41 14.87
CA ARG A 249 35.69 -12.50 14.55
C ARG A 249 35.04 -13.44 13.54
N PRO A 250 35.56 -13.53 12.30
CA PRO A 250 35.02 -14.44 11.28
C PRO A 250 35.15 -15.92 11.64
N GLU A 251 36.10 -16.25 12.53
CA GLU A 251 36.38 -17.61 13.02
C GLU A 251 35.27 -18.17 13.92
N ASP A 252 34.43 -17.31 14.50
CA ASP A 252 33.29 -17.72 15.35
C ASP A 252 32.05 -18.11 14.51
N ARG A 253 32.12 -17.98 13.17
CA ARG A 253 31.02 -18.30 12.26
C ARG A 253 30.79 -19.82 12.22
N PRO A 254 29.57 -20.32 12.53
CA PRO A 254 29.27 -21.75 12.50
C PRO A 254 29.53 -22.37 11.13
N GLN A 255 30.21 -23.53 11.11
CA GLN A 255 30.43 -24.29 9.88
C GLN A 255 29.69 -25.63 9.92
N LEU A 256 29.06 -25.97 8.80
CA LEU A 256 28.39 -27.24 8.63
C LEU A 256 29.41 -28.34 8.31
N CYS A 257 29.85 -29.08 9.33
CA CYS A 257 30.73 -30.23 9.19
C CYS A 257 29.92 -31.50 8.92
N LEU A 258 29.67 -31.82 7.64
CA LEU A 258 29.11 -33.12 7.26
C LEU A 258 30.25 -34.11 7.00
N ASN A 259 30.30 -35.18 7.78
CA ASN A 259 31.11 -36.36 7.45
C ASN A 259 30.47 -37.08 6.26
N LEU A 260 30.70 -36.61 5.03
CA LEU A 260 30.48 -37.45 3.85
C LEU A 260 31.57 -38.51 3.87
N GLY A 261 31.20 -39.76 4.16
CA GLY A 261 32.12 -40.88 4.22
C GLY A 261 33.02 -40.89 2.97
N ARG A 262 34.33 -40.83 3.20
CA ARG A 262 35.32 -41.24 2.21
C ARG A 262 34.98 -42.68 1.87
N ALA A 263 34.56 -42.93 0.63
CA ALA A 263 34.40 -44.30 0.16
C ALA A 263 35.76 -45.00 0.32
N CYS A 264 35.79 -46.03 1.15
CA CYS A 264 36.93 -46.93 1.24
C CYS A 264 37.14 -47.55 -0.15
N ASP A 265 38.36 -47.42 -0.65
CA ASP A 265 38.91 -48.40 -1.57
C ASP A 265 38.87 -49.75 -0.85
N ASP A 266 37.88 -50.58 -1.16
CA ASP A 266 38.01 -52.01 -1.02
C ASP A 266 37.20 -52.72 -2.11
N SER A 267 37.95 -53.53 -2.83
CA SER A 267 37.59 -54.57 -3.78
C SER A 267 36.14 -55.09 -3.72
N ASP A 268 35.40 -54.89 -4.81
CA ASP A 268 34.72 -55.99 -5.51
C ASP A 268 34.17 -55.52 -6.87
N GLU A 269 34.80 -56.03 -7.94
CA GLU A 269 34.36 -55.88 -9.32
C GLU A 269 33.10 -56.70 -9.58
N GLN A 270 31.93 -56.07 -9.51
CA GLN A 270 30.77 -56.52 -10.28
C GLN A 270 30.23 -55.36 -11.11
N SER A 271 30.61 -55.37 -12.39
CA SER A 271 30.26 -54.37 -13.40
C SER A 271 28.77 -54.41 -13.76
N PRO A 272 28.06 -53.27 -13.80
CA PRO A 272 26.73 -53.19 -14.41
C PRO A 272 26.82 -53.22 -15.94
N SER A 273 26.16 -54.21 -16.54
CA SER A 273 25.73 -54.34 -17.96
C SER A 273 26.79 -54.64 -19.04
N SER A 274 27.22 -55.89 -19.13
CA SER A 274 27.93 -56.46 -20.31
C SER A 274 27.13 -56.34 -21.63
N CYS A 275 25.80 -56.23 -21.55
CA CYS A 275 24.87 -56.13 -22.70
C CYS A 275 24.96 -54.78 -23.46
N ILE A 276 25.11 -53.66 -22.76
CA ILE A 276 25.21 -52.35 -23.44
C ILE A 276 26.59 -52.18 -24.10
N ARG A 277 27.63 -52.76 -23.52
CA ARG A 277 28.96 -52.80 -24.14
C ARG A 277 29.00 -53.67 -25.40
N SER A 278 28.30 -54.80 -25.43
CA SER A 278 28.20 -55.61 -26.65
C SER A 278 27.36 -54.92 -27.72
N PHE A 279 26.28 -54.21 -27.34
CA PHE A 279 25.46 -53.41 -28.24
C PHE A 279 26.23 -52.22 -28.86
N LEU A 280 26.96 -51.45 -28.05
CA LEU A 280 27.80 -50.35 -28.53
C LEU A 280 28.93 -50.84 -29.44
N ARG A 281 29.51 -52.02 -29.13
CA ARG A 281 30.51 -52.67 -29.98
C ARG A 281 29.91 -53.13 -31.32
N GLY A 282 28.69 -53.64 -31.32
CA GLY A 282 27.95 -54.03 -32.52
C GLY A 282 27.62 -52.84 -33.43
N LEU A 283 27.15 -51.74 -32.85
CA LEU A 283 26.88 -50.50 -33.59
C LEU A 283 28.14 -49.95 -34.28
N ARG A 284 29.30 -50.08 -33.63
CA ARG A 284 30.59 -49.58 -34.12
C ARG A 284 31.12 -50.33 -35.35
N VAL A 285 30.72 -51.59 -35.54
CA VAL A 285 31.11 -52.42 -36.68
C VAL A 285 30.23 -52.13 -37.91
N GLY A 286 29.07 -51.51 -37.73
CA GLY A 286 28.09 -51.24 -38.81
C GLY A 286 27.99 -49.79 -39.30
N THR A 287 28.82 -48.86 -38.82
CA THR A 287 28.70 -47.42 -39.21
C THR A 287 29.38 -47.11 -40.54
N CYS A 288 28.66 -46.51 -41.48
CA CYS A 288 29.19 -46.14 -42.80
C CYS A 288 29.38 -44.61 -42.98
N THR A 289 28.66 -43.78 -42.21
CA THR A 289 28.66 -42.30 -42.40
C THR A 289 29.35 -41.53 -41.26
N ASP A 290 29.79 -40.30 -41.53
CA ASP A 290 30.44 -39.43 -40.53
C ASP A 290 29.49 -39.04 -39.39
N PHE A 291 28.20 -38.91 -39.67
CA PHE A 291 27.17 -38.62 -38.67
C PHE A 291 26.93 -39.80 -37.72
N GLU A 292 26.86 -41.03 -38.23
CA GLU A 292 26.75 -42.24 -37.40
C GLU A 292 27.98 -42.41 -36.50
N ARG A 293 29.17 -42.14 -37.03
CA ARG A 293 30.42 -42.15 -36.24
C ARG A 293 30.47 -41.06 -35.17
N LYS A 294 29.81 -39.92 -35.39
CA LYS A 294 29.67 -38.86 -34.37
C LYS A 294 28.63 -39.25 -33.33
N TYR A 295 27.47 -39.74 -33.75
CA TYR A 295 26.40 -40.20 -32.87
C TYR A 295 26.86 -41.35 -31.95
N CYS A 296 27.56 -42.36 -32.48
CA CYS A 296 28.13 -43.43 -31.66
C CYS A 296 29.15 -42.91 -30.65
N ARG A 297 29.95 -41.89 -31.01
CA ARG A 297 30.89 -41.24 -30.10
C ARG A 297 30.17 -40.50 -28.97
N ASP A 298 29.15 -39.71 -29.31
CA ASP A 298 28.37 -38.94 -28.36
C ASP A 298 27.56 -39.87 -27.43
N LEU A 299 27.11 -41.01 -27.94
CA LEU A 299 26.44 -42.06 -27.18
C LEU A 299 27.40 -42.78 -26.23
N GLU A 300 28.63 -43.09 -26.65
CA GLU A 300 29.68 -43.62 -25.77
C GLU A 300 30.07 -42.61 -24.67
N LEU A 301 30.19 -41.32 -25.01
CA LEU A 301 30.43 -40.25 -24.05
C LEU A 301 29.28 -40.14 -23.04
N SER A 302 28.04 -40.24 -23.51
CA SER A 302 26.85 -40.24 -22.65
C SER A 302 26.78 -41.49 -21.77
N PHE A 303 27.20 -42.66 -22.27
CA PHE A 303 27.27 -43.88 -21.47
C PHE A 303 28.38 -43.82 -20.41
N ARG A 304 29.52 -43.21 -20.71
CA ARG A 304 30.57 -42.93 -19.72
C ARG A 304 30.06 -41.97 -18.66
N ALA A 305 29.40 -40.89 -19.05
CA ALA A 305 28.77 -39.94 -18.12
C ALA A 305 27.67 -40.60 -17.26
N LEU A 306 26.90 -41.55 -17.84
CA LEU A 306 25.92 -42.34 -17.11
C LEU A 306 26.57 -43.28 -16.09
N ARG A 307 27.73 -43.88 -16.41
CA ARG A 307 28.51 -44.68 -15.46
C ARG A 307 29.04 -43.83 -14.32
N ASP A 308 29.51 -42.62 -14.61
CA ASP A 308 29.98 -41.68 -13.60
C ASP A 308 28.80 -41.22 -12.69
N LEU A 309 27.57 -41.19 -13.23
CA LEU A 309 26.33 -41.00 -12.45
C LEU A 309 25.85 -42.27 -11.72
N ASN A 310 26.14 -43.47 -12.24
CA ASN A 310 25.71 -44.75 -11.66
C ASN A 310 26.70 -45.32 -10.63
N MET A 311 27.94 -44.83 -10.53
CA MET A 311 28.78 -45.10 -9.35
C MET A 311 28.20 -44.45 -8.07
N ASP A 312 27.32 -43.45 -8.21
CA ASP A 312 26.51 -42.86 -7.14
C ASP A 312 25.15 -43.58 -6.94
N ARG A 313 24.84 -44.60 -7.76
CA ARG A 313 23.65 -45.45 -7.64
C ARG A 313 24.07 -46.92 -7.53
N LYS A 314 24.51 -47.35 -6.35
CA LYS A 314 24.31 -48.75 -5.97
C LYS A 314 22.87 -48.90 -5.51
N ASP A 315 22.13 -49.72 -6.25
CA ASP A 315 20.80 -50.20 -5.94
C ASP A 315 20.71 -50.69 -4.49
N GLY A 316 19.63 -50.29 -3.80
CA GLY A 316 19.23 -50.88 -2.52
C GLY A 316 19.64 -50.12 -1.25
N THR A 317 19.24 -48.85 -1.09
CA THR A 317 18.87 -48.24 0.21
C THR A 317 18.39 -46.79 -0.01
N GLU A 318 17.10 -46.60 -0.33
CA GLU A 318 16.48 -45.28 -0.45
C GLU A 318 16.34 -44.48 0.87
N ASN A 319 17.04 -44.86 1.96
CA ASN A 319 16.92 -44.20 3.28
C ASN A 319 18.26 -43.81 3.97
N GLY A 320 19.40 -43.77 3.27
CA GLY A 320 20.69 -43.52 3.91
C GLY A 320 21.02 -42.06 4.30
N LEU A 321 20.45 -41.06 3.62
CA LEU A 321 20.72 -39.62 3.84
C LEU A 321 19.65 -38.91 4.70
N ALA A 322 18.61 -39.63 5.09
CA ALA A 322 17.57 -39.19 6.02
C ALA A 322 17.61 -40.06 7.28
N THR A 323 18.81 -40.40 7.76
CA THR A 323 18.94 -41.08 9.06
C THR A 323 18.79 -40.04 10.17
N SER A 324 18.21 -40.44 11.31
CA SER A 324 18.04 -39.59 12.51
C SER A 324 19.29 -38.79 12.94
N PRO A 325 20.55 -39.27 12.79
CA PRO A 325 21.74 -38.53 13.21
C PRO A 325 22.01 -37.28 12.37
N GLN A 326 21.65 -37.29 11.08
CA GLN A 326 21.92 -36.17 10.17
C GLN A 326 20.90 -35.03 10.38
N THR A 327 19.67 -35.37 10.76
CA THR A 327 18.64 -34.37 11.13
C THR A 327 19.01 -33.68 12.44
N GLU A 328 19.55 -34.41 13.42
CA GLU A 328 20.06 -33.84 14.67
C GLU A 328 21.26 -32.91 14.44
N LEU A 329 22.19 -33.27 13.55
CA LEU A 329 23.32 -32.42 13.18
C LEU A 329 22.86 -31.13 12.48
N LEU A 330 21.90 -31.21 11.56
CA LEU A 330 21.33 -30.03 10.91
C LEU A 330 20.55 -29.14 11.89
N LEU A 331 19.88 -29.74 12.88
CA LEU A 331 19.17 -29.01 13.92
C LEU A 331 20.16 -28.28 14.83
N LYS A 332 21.23 -28.95 15.24
CA LYS A 332 22.34 -28.36 16.00
C LYS A 332 22.97 -27.19 15.23
N TYR A 333 23.29 -27.39 13.95
CA TYR A 333 23.82 -26.34 13.08
C TYR A 333 22.88 -25.14 12.97
N TRP A 334 21.57 -25.37 12.83
CA TRP A 334 20.58 -24.29 12.81
C TRP A 334 20.55 -23.51 14.13
N THR A 335 20.61 -24.20 15.27
CA THR A 335 20.68 -23.56 16.60
C THR A 335 21.95 -22.74 16.77
N GLU A 336 23.10 -23.24 16.32
CA GLU A 336 24.38 -22.51 16.32
C GLU A 336 24.33 -21.27 15.44
N CYS A 337 23.75 -21.36 14.23
CA CYS A 337 23.51 -20.20 13.37
C CYS A 337 22.58 -19.17 14.02
N GLN A 338 21.55 -19.63 14.74
CA GLN A 338 20.59 -18.75 15.40
C GLN A 338 21.23 -17.99 16.55
N THR A 339 22.00 -18.66 17.40
CA THR A 339 22.71 -18.02 18.52
C THR A 339 23.77 -17.05 18.01
N TYR A 340 24.53 -17.43 16.98
CA TYR A 340 25.53 -16.57 16.35
C TYR A 340 24.89 -15.31 15.74
N PHE A 341 23.81 -15.46 14.96
CA PHE A 341 23.08 -14.31 14.40
C PHE A 341 22.56 -13.36 15.48
N LEU A 342 21.97 -13.89 16.56
CA LEU A 342 21.47 -13.07 17.67
C LEU A 342 22.60 -12.35 18.40
N ALA A 343 23.77 -12.98 18.56
CA ALA A 343 24.95 -12.34 19.14
C ALA A 343 25.41 -11.17 18.27
N GLN A 344 25.49 -11.35 16.95
CA GLN A 344 25.87 -10.26 16.03
C GLN A 344 24.84 -9.16 15.93
N PHE A 345 23.55 -9.51 15.94
CA PHE A 345 22.52 -8.49 16.00
C PHE A 345 22.59 -7.69 17.29
N ARG A 346 22.83 -8.33 18.44
CA ARG A 346 22.99 -7.64 19.74
C ARG A 346 24.25 -6.78 19.78
N SER A 347 25.36 -7.28 19.25
CA SER A 347 26.62 -6.54 19.19
C SER A 347 26.52 -5.31 18.28
N LEU A 348 25.86 -5.44 17.13
CA LEU A 348 25.53 -4.30 16.28
C LEU A 348 24.50 -3.38 16.91
N ALA A 349 23.46 -3.90 17.55
CA ALA A 349 22.42 -3.10 18.19
C ALA A 349 22.90 -2.41 19.48
N ALA A 350 24.07 -2.79 20.00
CA ALA A 350 24.75 -2.14 21.11
C ALA A 350 25.44 -0.82 20.69
N PHE A 351 24.87 -0.09 19.72
CA PHE A 351 25.17 1.33 19.57
C PHE A 351 25.11 1.94 20.96
N GLU A 352 26.15 2.67 21.36
CA GLU A 352 26.00 3.57 22.49
C GLU A 352 24.95 4.57 22.03
N SER A 353 23.70 4.31 22.44
CA SER A 353 22.62 5.25 22.22
C SER A 353 23.10 6.54 22.85
N LEU A 354 23.40 7.54 22.01
CA LEU A 354 23.71 8.94 22.36
C LEU A 354 23.54 9.16 23.86
N GLY A 355 24.62 8.91 24.62
CA GLY A 355 24.65 8.82 26.08
C GLY A 355 23.29 8.57 26.72
N ALA A 356 22.94 7.30 26.98
CA ALA A 356 21.77 6.91 27.77
C ALA A 356 21.84 7.44 29.21
N ARG A 357 21.63 8.75 29.36
CA ARG A 357 21.17 9.45 30.55
C ARG A 357 20.30 10.61 30.04
N ASP A 358 19.02 10.30 29.96
CA ASP A 358 17.87 11.19 29.71
C ASP A 358 17.79 11.94 28.38
N GLY A 359 16.83 11.51 27.53
CA GLY A 359 16.17 12.36 26.53
C GLY A 359 16.65 12.29 25.08
N GLY A 360 17.87 11.79 24.80
CA GLY A 360 18.46 11.80 23.44
C GLY A 360 17.85 10.82 22.42
N LEU A 361 17.06 9.83 22.86
CA LEU A 361 16.54 8.77 21.99
C LEU A 361 15.24 9.10 21.25
N VAL A 362 14.57 10.21 21.59
CA VAL A 362 13.22 10.52 21.05
C VAL A 362 13.24 10.75 19.53
N ASN A 363 14.39 11.11 18.95
CA ASN A 363 14.55 11.42 17.53
C ASN A 363 15.63 10.56 16.80
N SER A 364 16.01 9.39 17.35
CA SER A 364 16.95 8.48 16.69
C SER A 364 16.23 7.55 15.68
N PRO A 365 16.87 7.21 14.54
CA PRO A 365 16.41 6.12 13.68
C PRO A 365 16.16 4.83 14.47
N ARG A 366 15.08 4.11 14.13
CA ARG A 366 14.76 2.82 14.75
C ARG A 366 15.83 1.80 14.37
N ILE A 367 16.59 1.33 15.36
CA ILE A 367 17.60 0.28 15.18
C ILE A 367 16.88 -1.08 15.08
N CYS A 368 16.93 -1.69 13.90
CA CYS A 368 16.31 -2.99 13.63
C CYS A 368 17.10 -3.74 12.54
N ARG A 369 16.76 -5.01 12.28
CA ARG A 369 17.43 -5.80 11.23
C ARG A 369 17.44 -5.10 9.87
N THR A 370 16.30 -4.53 9.48
CA THR A 370 16.16 -3.82 8.19
C THR A 370 16.99 -2.53 8.14
N PHE A 371 17.21 -1.87 9.27
CA PHE A 371 18.11 -0.72 9.35
C PHE A 371 19.53 -1.09 8.89
N PHE A 372 20.09 -2.20 9.40
CA PHE A 372 21.42 -2.69 9.02
C PHE A 372 21.47 -3.23 7.59
N LEU A 373 20.49 -4.06 7.20
CA LEU A 373 20.45 -4.63 5.85
C LEU A 373 20.30 -3.55 4.78
N SER A 374 19.55 -2.47 5.04
CA SER A 374 19.38 -1.37 4.09
C SER A 374 20.69 -0.64 3.75
N GLN A 375 21.75 -0.78 4.57
CA GLN A 375 23.05 -0.20 4.28
C GLN A 375 23.81 -0.94 3.17
N LEU A 376 23.45 -2.19 2.87
CA LEU A 376 24.02 -2.98 1.77
C LEU A 376 23.52 -2.54 0.38
N SER A 377 22.53 -1.64 0.33
CA SER A 377 22.05 -1.07 -0.93
C SER A 377 23.10 -0.18 -1.59
N THR A 378 23.09 -0.12 -2.93
CA THR A 378 24.11 0.61 -3.72
C THR A 378 24.25 2.09 -3.34
N SER A 379 23.15 2.74 -2.95
CA SER A 379 23.11 4.15 -2.55
C SER A 379 23.71 4.39 -1.17
N ASN A 380 23.46 3.49 -0.22
CA ASN A 380 23.92 3.61 1.17
C ASN A 380 25.33 3.06 1.35
N TRP A 381 25.70 1.99 0.64
CA TRP A 381 27.03 1.37 0.71
C TRP A 381 28.18 2.32 0.34
N LYS A 382 27.92 3.25 -0.58
CA LYS A 382 28.86 4.31 -0.97
C LYS A 382 29.07 5.36 0.12
N LYS A 383 28.04 5.59 0.95
CA LYS A 383 28.04 6.60 2.02
C LYS A 383 28.50 6.03 3.37
N LEU A 384 28.52 4.70 3.49
CA LEU A 384 28.88 4.01 4.71
C LEU A 384 30.40 4.12 4.97
N PRO A 385 30.83 4.44 6.22
CA PRO A 385 32.24 4.41 6.58
C PRO A 385 32.87 3.03 6.33
N ILE A 386 34.13 3.03 5.89
CA ILE A 386 34.81 1.79 5.45
C ILE A 386 34.95 0.76 6.57
N GLU A 387 35.11 1.22 7.81
CA GLU A 387 35.26 0.39 9.01
C GLU A 387 34.00 -0.44 9.31
N TRP A 388 32.82 0.07 8.94
CA TRP A 388 31.53 -0.61 9.16
C TRP A 388 31.22 -1.67 8.11
N LYS A 389 31.87 -1.63 6.94
CA LYS A 389 31.61 -2.56 5.83
C LYS A 389 31.81 -4.03 6.21
N PRO A 390 32.95 -4.44 6.80
CA PRO A 390 33.14 -5.82 7.23
C PRO A 390 32.10 -6.27 8.24
N ALA A 391 31.75 -5.40 9.20
CA ALA A 391 30.81 -5.74 10.26
C ALA A 391 29.39 -6.03 9.71
N LEU A 392 28.93 -5.23 8.75
CA LEU A 392 27.62 -5.42 8.13
C LEU A 392 27.57 -6.61 7.17
N ILE A 393 28.67 -6.90 6.47
CA ILE A 393 28.77 -8.11 5.64
C ILE A 393 28.68 -9.36 6.51
N GLN A 394 29.41 -9.42 7.61
CA GLN A 394 29.37 -10.56 8.52
C GLN A 394 27.98 -10.74 9.16
N PHE A 395 27.29 -9.65 9.49
CA PHE A 395 25.92 -9.70 9.96
C PHE A 395 24.95 -10.28 8.91
N ALA A 396 25.06 -9.85 7.65
CA ALA A 396 24.23 -10.38 6.58
C ALA A 396 24.57 -11.83 6.22
N LEU A 397 25.85 -12.22 6.30
CA LEU A 397 26.29 -13.61 6.16
C LEU A 397 25.74 -14.51 7.28
N ALA A 398 25.75 -14.03 8.53
CA ALA A 398 25.15 -14.76 9.65
C ALA A 398 23.65 -15.02 9.43
N LEU A 399 22.94 -14.04 8.89
CA LEU A 399 21.52 -14.18 8.55
C LEU A 399 21.31 -15.13 7.36
N HIS A 400 22.16 -15.05 6.34
CA HIS A 400 22.17 -15.96 5.20
C HIS A 400 22.36 -17.42 5.65
N ASP A 401 23.30 -17.69 6.57
CA ASP A 401 23.56 -19.05 7.05
C ASP A 401 22.39 -19.61 7.87
N LEU A 402 21.76 -18.77 8.69
CA LEU A 402 20.55 -19.14 9.43
C LEU A 402 19.40 -19.51 8.47
N GLN A 403 19.23 -18.73 7.40
CA GLN A 403 18.27 -18.99 6.33
C GLN A 403 18.59 -20.30 5.58
N ARG A 404 19.85 -20.50 5.19
CA ARG A 404 20.32 -21.73 4.54
C ARG A 404 20.14 -22.96 5.42
N ALA A 405 20.48 -22.89 6.70
CA ALA A 405 20.28 -23.97 7.67
C ALA A 405 18.80 -24.37 7.77
N ARG A 406 17.89 -23.38 7.76
CA ARG A 406 16.44 -23.62 7.74
C ARG A 406 15.99 -24.31 6.45
N ARG A 407 16.54 -23.94 5.29
CA ARG A 407 16.22 -24.59 4.01
C ARG A 407 16.71 -26.05 3.97
N LEU A 408 17.92 -26.31 4.48
CA LEU A 408 18.46 -27.66 4.62
C LEU A 408 17.59 -28.55 5.51
N LEU A 409 17.15 -28.03 6.66
CA LEU A 409 16.21 -28.74 7.56
C LEU A 409 14.89 -29.05 6.87
N ARG A 410 14.28 -28.09 6.17
CA ARG A 410 13.04 -28.31 5.41
C ARG A 410 13.19 -29.37 4.33
N ALA A 411 14.30 -29.35 3.59
CA ALA A 411 14.60 -30.35 2.57
C ALA A 411 14.72 -31.75 3.19
N CYS A 412 15.38 -31.87 4.34
CA CYS A 412 15.51 -33.11 5.10
C CYS A 412 14.15 -33.63 5.61
N SER A 413 13.33 -32.78 6.23
CA SER A 413 12.00 -33.16 6.74
C SER A 413 11.00 -33.54 5.63
N SER A 414 11.20 -33.03 4.42
CA SER A 414 10.34 -33.33 3.26
C SER A 414 10.67 -34.68 2.57
N GLY A 415 11.73 -35.37 2.99
CA GLY A 415 12.17 -36.64 2.38
C GLY A 415 12.80 -36.50 0.99
N SER A 416 13.00 -35.27 0.49
CA SER A 416 13.55 -35.02 -0.84
C SER A 416 15.09 -34.97 -0.81
N SER A 417 15.73 -36.13 -0.95
CA SER A 417 17.20 -36.25 -1.02
C SER A 417 17.82 -35.40 -2.13
N VAL A 418 17.13 -35.26 -3.26
CA VAL A 418 17.58 -34.48 -4.43
C VAL A 418 17.69 -32.98 -4.10
N ASN A 419 16.71 -32.41 -3.39
CA ASN A 419 16.72 -31.00 -3.03
C ASN A 419 17.77 -30.70 -1.95
N LEU A 420 17.95 -31.63 -1.00
CA LEU A 420 19.00 -31.54 0.00
C LEU A 420 20.39 -31.53 -0.64
N ILE A 421 20.66 -32.47 -1.57
CA ILE A 421 21.94 -32.54 -2.29
C ILE A 421 22.16 -31.26 -3.13
N LYS A 422 21.12 -30.72 -3.78
CA LYS A 422 21.23 -29.47 -4.54
C LYS A 422 21.61 -28.28 -3.66
N GLU A 423 21.01 -28.15 -2.48
CA GLU A 423 21.31 -27.06 -1.53
C GLU A 423 22.70 -27.21 -0.89
N LEU A 424 23.16 -28.44 -0.66
CA LEU A 424 24.51 -28.74 -0.17
C LEU A 424 25.59 -28.47 -1.23
N LYS A 425 25.34 -28.86 -2.48
CA LYS A 425 26.25 -28.61 -3.62
C LYS A 425 26.35 -27.13 -3.98
N ASN A 426 25.31 -26.33 -3.71
CA ASN A 426 25.33 -24.89 -3.95
C ASN A 426 26.12 -24.18 -2.84
N THR A 427 27.44 -24.15 -2.98
CA THR A 427 28.33 -23.42 -2.08
C THR A 427 28.21 -21.91 -2.31
N ALA A 428 27.63 -21.22 -1.33
CA ALA A 428 27.48 -19.77 -1.32
C ALA A 428 28.85 -19.08 -1.47
N HIS A 429 28.88 -17.96 -2.20
CA HIS A 429 30.03 -17.05 -2.29
C HIS A 429 31.35 -17.70 -2.77
N SER A 430 31.28 -18.84 -3.47
CA SER A 430 32.48 -19.57 -3.93
C SER A 430 33.27 -18.87 -5.04
N LYS A 431 32.61 -18.04 -5.85
CA LYS A 431 33.20 -17.32 -7.00
C LYS A 431 33.28 -15.80 -6.82
N TRP A 432 32.76 -15.27 -5.72
CA TRP A 432 32.64 -13.83 -5.51
C TRP A 432 32.63 -13.49 -4.04
N ASP A 433 33.25 -12.35 -3.71
CA ASP A 433 33.27 -11.82 -2.35
C ASP A 433 32.04 -10.93 -2.12
N PRO A 434 31.25 -11.18 -1.06
CA PRO A 434 30.15 -10.32 -0.66
C PRO A 434 30.52 -8.85 -0.42
N ILE A 435 31.79 -8.54 -0.09
CA ILE A 435 32.20 -7.15 0.13
C ILE A 435 32.27 -6.34 -1.17
N ASP A 436 32.58 -7.01 -2.29
CA ASP A 436 32.63 -6.42 -3.63
C ASP A 436 31.23 -6.25 -4.22
N TYR A 437 30.29 -7.12 -3.81
CA TYR A 437 28.91 -7.17 -4.31
C TYR A 437 27.86 -7.25 -3.18
N PRO A 438 27.80 -6.25 -2.28
CA PRO A 438 26.90 -6.26 -1.12
C PRO A 438 25.42 -6.33 -1.51
N GLN A 439 25.04 -5.78 -2.66
CA GLN A 439 23.68 -5.83 -3.19
C GLN A 439 23.24 -7.25 -3.58
N ALA A 440 24.18 -8.10 -4.02
CA ALA A 440 23.88 -9.49 -4.32
C ALA A 440 23.62 -10.29 -3.02
N LEU A 441 24.41 -10.02 -1.97
CA LEU A 441 24.18 -10.59 -0.64
C LEU A 441 22.86 -10.10 -0.03
N LEU A 442 22.51 -8.82 -0.20
CA LEU A 442 21.23 -8.27 0.24
C LEU A 442 20.06 -8.99 -0.43
N MET A 443 20.15 -9.26 -1.73
CA MET A 443 19.12 -9.98 -2.49
C MET A 443 18.97 -11.44 -2.02
N GLU A 444 20.07 -12.14 -1.76
CA GLU A 444 20.04 -13.48 -1.15
C GLU A 444 19.28 -13.50 0.18
N VAL A 445 19.55 -12.52 1.03
CA VAL A 445 18.95 -12.41 2.36
C VAL A 445 17.47 -12.00 2.28
N GLU A 446 17.11 -11.07 1.40
CA GLU A 446 15.73 -10.61 1.23
C GLU A 446 14.85 -11.71 0.65
N SER A 447 15.34 -12.43 -0.36
CA SER A 447 14.60 -13.48 -1.06
C SER A 447 14.72 -14.88 -0.43
N ASP A 448 15.51 -15.05 0.64
CA ASP A 448 15.78 -16.35 1.28
C ASP A 448 16.30 -17.40 0.28
N ILE A 449 17.27 -17.01 -0.55
CA ILE A 449 17.91 -17.87 -1.57
C ILE A 449 19.44 -17.81 -1.50
N THR A 450 20.10 -18.77 -2.13
CA THR A 450 21.55 -18.71 -2.41
C THR A 450 21.74 -18.63 -3.92
N ILE A 451 22.35 -17.55 -4.40
CA ILE A 451 22.64 -17.34 -5.82
C ILE A 451 23.62 -18.42 -6.28
N ARG A 452 23.29 -19.12 -7.36
CA ARG A 452 24.19 -20.12 -7.93
C ARG A 452 25.38 -19.43 -8.60
N SER A 453 26.55 -20.05 -8.53
CA SER A 453 27.78 -19.52 -9.12
C SER A 453 27.65 -19.16 -10.61
N VAL A 454 26.93 -19.97 -11.39
CA VAL A 454 26.64 -19.70 -12.81
C VAL A 454 25.73 -18.47 -13.01
N GLN A 455 24.72 -18.29 -12.15
CA GLN A 455 23.82 -17.12 -12.22
C GLN A 455 24.58 -15.84 -11.91
N PHE A 456 25.50 -15.89 -10.95
CA PHE A 456 26.38 -14.78 -10.64
C PHE A 456 27.32 -14.44 -11.80
N ASP A 457 27.94 -15.44 -12.43
CA ASP A 457 28.83 -15.22 -13.58
C ASP A 457 28.10 -14.52 -14.74
N ILE A 458 26.84 -14.89 -15.00
CA ILE A 458 26.01 -14.26 -16.02
C ILE A 458 25.66 -12.83 -15.61
N ALA A 459 25.18 -12.60 -14.38
CA ALA A 459 24.85 -11.25 -13.89
C ALA A 459 26.07 -10.30 -13.90
N ARG A 460 27.26 -10.82 -13.59
CA ARG A 460 28.53 -10.09 -13.70
C ARG A 460 28.82 -9.69 -15.15
N LYS A 461 28.65 -10.61 -16.10
CA LYS A 461 28.82 -10.31 -17.53
C LYS A 461 27.73 -9.35 -18.03
N MET A 462 26.51 -9.36 -17.49
CA MET A 462 25.47 -8.40 -17.86
C MET A 462 25.77 -6.99 -17.35
N SER A 463 26.33 -6.87 -16.14
CA SER A 463 26.71 -5.56 -15.56
C SER A 463 28.00 -4.99 -16.15
N SER A 464 28.90 -5.85 -16.65
CA SER A 464 30.12 -5.47 -17.37
C SER A 464 30.24 -6.33 -18.63
N PRO A 465 29.55 -5.97 -19.73
CA PRO A 465 29.57 -6.77 -20.95
C PRO A 465 30.97 -6.88 -21.53
N PRO A 466 31.34 -8.07 -22.08
CA PRO A 466 32.62 -8.24 -22.74
C PRO A 466 32.78 -7.20 -23.86
N ASP A 467 33.95 -6.59 -23.93
CA ASP A 467 34.31 -5.53 -24.88
C ASP A 467 33.47 -4.24 -24.80
N ASN A 468 32.72 -4.05 -23.71
CA ASN A 468 31.86 -2.88 -23.48
C ASN A 468 30.80 -2.67 -24.59
N ARG A 469 30.43 -3.75 -25.30
CA ARG A 469 29.43 -3.75 -26.38
C ARG A 469 28.09 -4.24 -25.86
N ASN A 470 27.01 -3.85 -26.54
CA ASN A 470 25.68 -4.39 -26.27
C ASN A 470 25.70 -5.91 -26.53
N SER A 471 25.50 -6.70 -25.47
CA SER A 471 25.49 -8.16 -25.53
C SER A 471 24.11 -8.70 -25.15
N VAL A 472 23.57 -9.60 -25.97
CA VAL A 472 22.38 -10.38 -25.62
C VAL A 472 22.84 -11.65 -24.91
N MET A 473 22.34 -11.90 -23.71
CA MET A 473 22.61 -13.12 -22.95
C MET A 473 21.31 -13.85 -22.70
N GLN A 474 21.33 -15.17 -22.91
CA GLN A 474 20.21 -16.04 -22.62
C GLN A 474 20.56 -16.94 -21.45
N LEU A 475 19.80 -16.82 -20.37
CA LEU A 475 19.91 -17.69 -19.21
C LEU A 475 18.91 -18.83 -19.37
N ASN A 476 19.40 -20.02 -19.67
CA ASN A 476 18.56 -21.21 -19.79
C ASN A 476 18.10 -21.64 -18.39
N MET A 477 16.84 -21.36 -18.05
CA MET A 477 16.27 -21.73 -16.76
C MET A 477 15.91 -23.22 -16.76
N GLY A 478 16.49 -23.97 -15.82
CA GLY A 478 16.20 -25.39 -15.59
C GLY A 478 17.10 -26.34 -16.38
N GLU A 479 18.20 -26.80 -15.78
CA GLU A 479 19.11 -27.81 -16.36
C GLU A 479 18.50 -29.21 -16.56
N GLY A 480 17.18 -29.38 -16.45
CA GLY A 480 16.53 -30.69 -16.38
C GLY A 480 15.25 -30.88 -17.20
N LYS A 481 14.83 -29.90 -18.02
CA LYS A 481 13.68 -30.08 -18.92
C LYS A 481 14.03 -29.50 -20.27
N SER A 482 13.86 -30.29 -21.32
CA SER A 482 14.11 -29.89 -22.72
C SER A 482 13.20 -28.72 -23.09
N SER A 483 13.65 -27.49 -22.82
CA SER A 483 12.96 -26.27 -23.18
C SER A 483 13.33 -25.91 -24.63
N VAL A 484 12.30 -25.59 -25.41
CA VAL A 484 12.45 -25.14 -26.80
C VAL A 484 12.09 -23.65 -26.82
N ILE A 485 12.90 -22.86 -27.53
CA ILE A 485 12.65 -21.42 -27.73
C ILE A 485 11.94 -21.28 -29.07
N LEU A 486 10.87 -20.48 -29.13
CA LEU A 486 10.27 -20.14 -30.42
C LEU A 486 11.24 -19.24 -31.19
N PRO A 487 11.78 -19.65 -32.36
CA PRO A 487 12.75 -18.85 -33.12
C PRO A 487 12.03 -17.76 -33.93
N PHE A 488 11.30 -16.87 -33.25
CA PHE A 488 10.51 -15.82 -33.89
C PHE A 488 10.82 -14.42 -33.34
N SER A 489 10.92 -13.46 -34.25
CA SER A 489 11.13 -12.04 -33.99
C SER A 489 10.41 -11.24 -35.08
N ARG A 490 9.82 -10.10 -34.70
CA ARG A 490 9.11 -9.20 -35.63
C ARG A 490 9.99 -8.71 -36.79
N ALA A 491 11.32 -8.68 -36.60
CA ALA A 491 12.26 -8.25 -37.63
C ALA A 491 12.56 -9.32 -38.69
N LEU A 492 12.18 -10.59 -38.45
CA LEU A 492 12.40 -11.68 -39.40
C LEU A 492 11.42 -11.56 -40.57
N ARG A 493 11.95 -11.59 -41.79
CA ARG A 493 11.16 -11.83 -43.01
C ARG A 493 11.12 -13.34 -43.20
N LEU A 494 9.98 -13.94 -42.91
CA LEU A 494 9.81 -15.39 -43.00
C LEU A 494 9.22 -15.78 -44.35
N ASP A 495 9.81 -16.79 -44.98
CA ASP A 495 9.31 -17.45 -46.20
C ASP A 495 8.35 -18.60 -45.82
N PRO A 496 7.39 -19.04 -46.67
CA PRO A 496 6.48 -20.15 -46.34
C PRO A 496 7.20 -21.41 -45.84
N ALA A 497 8.36 -21.73 -46.39
CA ALA A 497 9.18 -22.86 -45.94
C ALA A 497 9.60 -22.71 -44.46
N GLN A 498 10.01 -21.51 -44.06
CA GLN A 498 10.47 -21.24 -42.68
C GLN A 498 9.30 -21.23 -41.68
N VAL A 499 8.10 -20.82 -42.10
CA VAL A 499 6.90 -20.91 -41.27
C VAL A 499 6.49 -22.37 -41.07
N ASN A 500 6.60 -23.20 -42.11
CA ASN A 500 6.37 -24.64 -42.02
C ASN A 500 7.40 -25.34 -41.11
N ASP A 501 8.66 -24.91 -41.13
CA ASP A 501 9.69 -25.42 -40.22
C ASP A 501 9.36 -25.07 -38.76
N ILE A 502 8.90 -23.84 -38.49
CA ILE A 502 8.42 -23.44 -37.15
C ILE A 502 7.23 -24.31 -36.73
N ALA A 503 6.27 -24.55 -37.60
CA ALA A 503 5.12 -25.42 -37.32
C ALA A 503 5.54 -26.89 -37.07
N ALA A 504 6.52 -27.40 -37.82
CA ALA A 504 7.08 -28.73 -37.61
C ALA A 504 7.82 -28.85 -36.28
N ASP A 505 8.56 -27.82 -35.89
CA ASP A 505 9.27 -27.73 -34.63
C ASP A 505 8.32 -27.65 -33.43
N LEU A 506 7.23 -26.89 -33.53
CA LEU A 506 6.16 -26.83 -32.53
C LEU A 506 5.49 -28.19 -32.35
N ASN A 507 5.13 -28.86 -33.44
CA ASN A 507 4.57 -30.22 -33.41
C ASN A 507 5.54 -31.25 -32.83
N ARG A 508 6.84 -31.10 -33.10
CA ARG A 508 7.88 -31.94 -32.50
C ARG A 508 8.03 -31.67 -31.00
N CYS A 509 7.96 -30.40 -30.59
CA CYS A 509 7.98 -30.01 -29.18
C CYS A 509 6.81 -30.62 -28.42
N MET A 510 5.60 -30.50 -28.95
CA MET A 510 4.39 -31.08 -28.37
C MET A 510 4.50 -32.61 -28.21
N ARG A 511 4.89 -33.33 -29.27
CA ARG A 511 5.04 -34.80 -29.22
C ARG A 511 6.07 -35.28 -28.21
N LYS A 512 7.12 -34.50 -27.96
CA LYS A 512 8.16 -34.82 -26.98
C LYS A 512 7.85 -34.35 -25.57
N GLY A 513 6.68 -33.73 -25.34
CA GLY A 513 6.35 -33.12 -24.04
C GLY A 513 7.28 -31.97 -23.66
N GLY A 514 7.83 -31.26 -24.64
CA GLY A 514 8.71 -30.12 -24.44
C GLY A 514 7.96 -28.89 -23.94
N ILE A 515 8.65 -28.03 -23.19
CA ILE A 515 8.11 -26.76 -22.69
C ILE A 515 8.59 -25.65 -23.61
N LEU A 516 7.65 -24.89 -24.19
CA LEU A 516 7.97 -23.75 -25.03
C LEU A 516 8.04 -22.49 -24.17
N LEU A 517 9.17 -21.78 -24.20
CA LEU A 517 9.33 -20.49 -23.54
C LEU A 517 9.21 -19.38 -24.59
N VAL A 518 8.15 -18.57 -24.48
CA VAL A 518 7.85 -17.49 -25.45
C VAL A 518 7.45 -16.24 -24.70
N GLN A 519 7.93 -15.08 -25.16
CA GLN A 519 7.48 -13.79 -24.64
C GLN A 519 6.09 -13.45 -25.21
N PRO A 520 5.17 -12.86 -24.42
CA PRO A 520 3.84 -12.46 -24.91
C PRO A 520 3.89 -11.59 -26.17
N GLU A 521 4.90 -10.71 -26.28
CA GLU A 521 5.11 -9.83 -27.42
C GLU A 521 5.47 -10.59 -28.70
N GLN A 522 6.12 -11.75 -28.58
CA GLN A 522 6.46 -12.62 -29.71
C GLN A 522 5.22 -13.34 -30.23
N ILE A 523 4.35 -13.85 -29.34
CA ILE A 523 3.06 -14.45 -29.72
C ILE A 523 2.18 -13.41 -30.42
N LEU A 524 2.08 -12.21 -29.83
CA LEU A 524 1.32 -11.11 -30.44
C LEU A 524 1.90 -10.68 -31.79
N SER A 525 3.22 -10.59 -31.89
CA SER A 525 3.89 -10.25 -33.16
C SER A 525 3.72 -11.34 -34.21
N PHE A 526 3.65 -12.62 -33.82
CA PHE A 526 3.36 -13.74 -34.71
C PHE A 526 1.94 -13.62 -35.30
N LYS A 527 0.95 -13.36 -34.45
CA LYS A 527 -0.45 -13.10 -34.85
C LYS A 527 -0.58 -11.88 -35.77
N LEU A 528 0.05 -10.76 -35.41
CA LEU A 528 -0.01 -9.52 -36.20
C LEU A 528 0.73 -9.65 -37.54
N MET A 529 1.77 -10.49 -37.62
CA MET A 529 2.46 -10.75 -38.88
C MET A 529 1.56 -11.49 -39.86
N GLY A 530 0.80 -12.50 -39.41
CA GLY A 530 -0.18 -13.19 -40.25
C GLY A 530 -1.22 -12.23 -40.84
N LEU A 531 -1.81 -11.37 -40.01
CA LEU A 531 -2.75 -10.35 -40.46
C LEU A 531 -2.11 -9.35 -41.44
N LYS A 532 -0.87 -8.92 -41.18
CA LYS A 532 -0.13 -8.02 -42.06
C LYS A 532 0.14 -8.64 -43.44
N CYS A 533 0.50 -9.93 -43.49
CA CYS A 533 0.71 -10.66 -44.74
C CYS A 533 -0.58 -10.73 -45.57
N LEU A 534 -1.73 -11.00 -44.93
CA LEU A 534 -3.04 -10.98 -45.60
C LEU A 534 -3.37 -9.61 -46.18
N ILE A 535 -3.19 -8.54 -45.40
CA ILE A 535 -3.45 -7.15 -45.85
C ILE A 535 -2.55 -6.77 -47.03
N ASN A 536 -1.31 -7.27 -47.06
CA ASN A 536 -0.35 -7.00 -48.13
C ASN A 536 -0.52 -7.92 -49.36
N GLY A 537 -1.59 -8.73 -49.44
CA GLY A 537 -1.85 -9.63 -50.57
C GLY A 537 -0.99 -10.90 -50.59
N GLN A 538 -0.29 -11.22 -49.50
CA GLN A 538 0.49 -12.44 -49.34
C GLN A 538 -0.36 -13.52 -48.64
N GLU A 539 -1.41 -13.98 -49.34
CA GLU A 539 -2.42 -14.89 -48.76
C GLU A 539 -1.85 -16.22 -48.27
N SER A 540 -0.98 -16.86 -49.05
CA SER A 540 -0.38 -18.16 -48.67
C SER A 540 0.39 -18.10 -47.35
N ILE A 541 1.24 -17.09 -47.19
CA ILE A 541 2.02 -16.85 -45.96
C ILE A 541 1.09 -16.50 -44.80
N GLY A 542 0.12 -15.61 -45.05
CA GLY A 542 -0.85 -15.19 -44.04
C GLY A 542 -1.67 -16.34 -43.47
N CYS A 543 -2.13 -17.26 -44.33
CA CYS A 543 -2.85 -18.47 -43.92
C CYS A 543 -1.99 -19.38 -43.05
N THR A 544 -0.73 -19.64 -43.42
CA THR A 544 0.17 -20.49 -42.61
C THR A 544 0.45 -19.90 -41.23
N PHE A 545 0.58 -18.57 -41.10
CA PHE A 545 0.69 -17.91 -39.79
C PHE A 545 -0.59 -18.06 -38.95
N LEU A 546 -1.77 -17.97 -39.57
CA LEU A 546 -3.04 -18.15 -38.87
C LEU A 546 -3.24 -19.60 -38.42
N GLU A 547 -2.86 -20.58 -39.23
CA GLU A 547 -2.85 -21.99 -38.85
C GLU A 547 -1.92 -22.24 -37.66
N GLY A 548 -0.72 -21.65 -37.67
CA GLY A 548 0.19 -21.69 -36.52
C GLY A 548 -0.39 -21.02 -35.26
N GLN A 549 -1.12 -19.90 -35.41
CA GLN A 549 -1.79 -19.24 -34.30
C GLN A 549 -2.94 -20.09 -33.75
N GLN A 550 -3.76 -20.70 -34.63
CA GLN A 550 -4.82 -21.60 -34.22
C GLN A 550 -4.26 -22.81 -33.47
N PHE A 551 -3.11 -23.33 -33.92
CA PHE A 551 -2.39 -24.38 -33.20
C PHE A 551 -2.01 -23.95 -31.77
N PHE A 552 -1.52 -22.73 -31.57
CA PHE A 552 -1.27 -22.19 -30.23
C PHE A 552 -2.56 -22.10 -29.40
N ASP A 553 -3.63 -21.54 -29.95
CA ASP A 553 -4.89 -21.36 -29.22
C ASP A 553 -5.50 -22.70 -28.78
N GLU A 554 -5.37 -23.75 -29.59
CA GLU A 554 -5.91 -25.08 -29.30
C GLU A 554 -4.98 -25.91 -28.39
N ASN A 555 -3.67 -25.92 -28.65
CA ASN A 555 -2.71 -26.87 -28.08
C ASN A 555 -1.74 -26.29 -27.05
N SER A 556 -1.76 -24.99 -26.80
CA SER A 556 -0.90 -24.35 -25.79
C SER A 556 -1.68 -23.86 -24.57
N ARG A 557 -0.98 -23.64 -23.45
CA ARG A 557 -1.53 -23.07 -22.22
C ARG A 557 -0.51 -22.11 -21.64
N ASP A 558 -0.96 -20.92 -21.30
CA ASP A 558 -0.11 -19.94 -20.62
C ASP A 558 0.13 -20.38 -19.17
N ILE A 559 1.39 -20.36 -18.76
CA ILE A 559 1.81 -20.63 -17.39
C ILE A 559 2.34 -19.32 -16.82
N VAL A 560 1.67 -18.80 -15.81
CA VAL A 560 2.12 -17.63 -15.05
C VAL A 560 2.76 -18.14 -13.77
N ASP A 561 4.08 -18.03 -13.68
CA ASP A 561 4.81 -18.27 -12.44
C ASP A 561 4.64 -17.08 -11.49
N GLU A 562 4.78 -17.28 -10.18
CA GLU A 562 4.69 -16.22 -9.16
C GLU A 562 3.40 -15.38 -9.28
N SER A 563 2.27 -16.03 -9.62
CA SER A 563 0.97 -15.37 -9.86
C SER A 563 0.47 -14.51 -8.69
N ASP A 564 0.89 -14.80 -7.46
CA ASP A 564 0.59 -14.03 -6.26
C ASP A 564 1.30 -12.67 -6.24
N GLU A 565 2.53 -12.57 -6.75
CA GLU A 565 3.23 -11.31 -6.96
C GLU A 565 2.80 -10.65 -8.27
N ASN A 566 2.72 -11.40 -9.38
CA ASN A 566 2.38 -10.86 -10.71
C ASN A 566 0.96 -10.27 -10.79
N PHE A 567 0.00 -10.80 -10.02
CA PHE A 567 -1.35 -10.24 -9.91
C PHE A 567 -1.57 -9.43 -8.63
N SER A 568 -0.49 -9.12 -7.89
CA SER A 568 -0.57 -8.30 -6.70
C SER A 568 -0.94 -6.86 -7.08
N VAL A 569 -1.94 -6.31 -6.38
CA VAL A 569 -2.33 -4.90 -6.47
C VAL A 569 -1.18 -3.92 -6.17
N LYS A 570 -0.07 -4.39 -5.59
CA LYS A 570 1.13 -3.60 -5.34
C LYS A 570 1.87 -3.20 -6.63
N PHE A 571 1.77 -4.02 -7.69
CA PHE A 571 2.42 -3.78 -8.97
C PHE A 571 1.46 -3.25 -10.04
N GLU A 572 0.18 -3.08 -9.71
CA GLU A 572 -0.75 -2.36 -10.58
C GLU A 572 -0.32 -0.89 -10.69
N LEU A 573 0.10 -0.48 -11.89
CA LEU A 573 0.45 0.90 -12.24
C LEU A 573 -0.79 1.81 -12.38
N VAL A 574 -1.73 1.70 -11.44
CA VAL A 574 -2.96 2.51 -11.40
C VAL A 574 -2.74 3.66 -10.43
N TYR A 575 -2.29 4.80 -10.96
CA TYR A 575 -2.15 6.03 -10.19
C TYR A 575 -3.52 6.71 -10.03
N THR A 576 -4.07 6.67 -8.83
CA THR A 576 -5.30 7.40 -8.52
C THR A 576 -4.99 8.88 -8.36
N MET A 577 -5.61 9.72 -9.20
CA MET A 577 -5.49 11.18 -9.15
C MET A 577 -6.77 11.79 -8.59
N GLY A 578 -6.67 12.60 -7.53
CA GLY A 578 -7.81 13.31 -6.93
C GLY A 578 -8.08 12.93 -5.47
N THR A 579 -9.24 13.35 -4.94
CA THR A 579 -9.64 13.03 -3.58
C THR A 579 -10.07 11.57 -3.46
N GLN A 580 -9.74 10.92 -2.33
CA GLN A 580 -10.12 9.53 -2.05
C GLN A 580 -11.63 9.35 -2.21
N ARG A 581 -12.03 8.47 -3.14
CA ARG A 581 -13.41 8.07 -3.38
C ARG A 581 -13.51 6.55 -3.35
N PRO A 582 -14.69 5.99 -3.04
CA PRO A 582 -14.93 4.57 -3.26
C PRO A 582 -14.60 4.22 -4.72
N ILE A 583 -13.92 3.10 -4.94
CA ILE A 583 -13.72 2.55 -6.28
C ILE A 583 -15.08 2.29 -6.91
N ASP A 584 -15.22 2.52 -8.22
CA ASP A 584 -16.46 2.23 -8.94
C ASP A 584 -16.95 0.82 -8.61
N TYR A 585 -18.25 0.74 -8.33
CA TYR A 585 -18.94 -0.49 -7.95
C TYR A 585 -18.53 -1.10 -6.60
N SER A 586 -17.78 -0.38 -5.76
CA SER A 586 -17.59 -0.73 -4.34
C SER A 586 -18.92 -0.69 -3.55
N PRO A 587 -19.19 -1.64 -2.65
CA PRO A 587 -18.39 -2.82 -2.29
C PRO A 587 -18.71 -4.06 -3.14
N TYR A 588 -19.65 -3.94 -4.08
CA TYR A 588 -20.20 -5.07 -4.83
C TYR A 588 -19.18 -5.74 -5.74
N ARG A 589 -18.17 -4.99 -6.20
CA ARG A 589 -17.06 -5.48 -7.01
C ARG A 589 -16.38 -6.73 -6.41
N TRP A 590 -16.07 -6.73 -5.11
CA TRP A 590 -15.46 -7.91 -4.46
C TRP A 590 -16.50 -8.87 -3.87
N LYS A 591 -17.66 -8.37 -3.45
CA LYS A 591 -18.75 -9.23 -2.95
C LYS A 591 -19.25 -10.21 -4.02
N LEU A 592 -19.31 -9.78 -5.29
CA LEU A 592 -19.71 -10.66 -6.40
C LEU A 592 -18.77 -11.86 -6.56
N VAL A 593 -17.46 -11.61 -6.55
CA VAL A 593 -16.46 -12.68 -6.66
C VAL A 593 -16.56 -13.62 -5.46
N GLN A 594 -16.73 -13.10 -4.25
CA GLN A 594 -16.95 -13.91 -3.05
C GLN A 594 -18.21 -14.77 -3.15
N ASN A 595 -19.33 -14.20 -3.61
CA ASN A 595 -20.58 -14.96 -3.79
C ASN A 595 -20.44 -16.09 -4.82
N VAL A 596 -19.69 -15.88 -5.91
CA VAL A 596 -19.39 -16.95 -6.88
C VAL A 596 -18.53 -18.03 -6.24
N MET A 597 -17.50 -17.63 -5.47
CA MET A 597 -16.62 -18.57 -4.76
C MET A 597 -17.37 -19.35 -3.67
N ASP A 598 -18.38 -18.74 -3.05
CA ASP A 598 -19.29 -19.42 -2.12
C ASP A 598 -20.09 -20.51 -2.83
N VAL A 599 -20.63 -20.23 -4.01
CA VAL A 599 -21.29 -21.26 -4.85
C VAL A 599 -20.32 -22.39 -5.20
N VAL A 600 -19.09 -22.06 -5.61
CA VAL A 600 -18.05 -23.06 -5.90
C VAL A 600 -17.75 -23.92 -4.67
N ARG A 601 -17.61 -23.32 -3.49
CA ARG A 601 -17.39 -24.05 -2.22
C ARG A 601 -18.51 -25.03 -1.93
N ASP A 602 -19.75 -24.62 -2.17
CA ASP A 602 -20.93 -25.42 -1.82
C ASP A 602 -21.16 -26.56 -2.82
N VAL A 603 -20.84 -26.35 -4.09
CA VAL A 603 -21.03 -27.32 -5.18
C VAL A 603 -19.85 -28.30 -5.31
N ALA A 604 -18.62 -27.85 -5.07
CA ALA A 604 -17.43 -28.64 -5.31
C ALA A 604 -17.41 -30.02 -4.60
N PRO A 605 -17.87 -30.19 -3.34
CA PRO A 605 -17.91 -31.50 -2.70
C PRO A 605 -18.79 -32.51 -3.44
N SER A 606 -19.92 -32.08 -3.99
CA SER A 606 -20.82 -32.93 -4.78
C SER A 606 -20.14 -33.37 -6.08
N VAL A 607 -19.48 -32.44 -6.76
CA VAL A 607 -18.74 -32.73 -8.00
C VAL A 607 -17.54 -33.64 -7.72
N ALA A 608 -16.86 -33.48 -6.58
CA ALA A 608 -15.74 -34.35 -6.20
C ALA A 608 -16.20 -35.78 -5.90
N GLN A 609 -17.43 -35.99 -5.44
CA GLN A 609 -18.00 -37.33 -5.26
C GLN A 609 -18.37 -37.96 -6.61
N GLU A 610 -18.85 -37.18 -7.57
CA GLU A 610 -19.21 -37.66 -8.91
C GLU A 610 -17.96 -37.98 -9.76
N VAL A 611 -16.92 -37.15 -9.67
CA VAL A 611 -15.66 -37.29 -10.42
C VAL A 611 -14.42 -37.27 -9.53
N PRO A 612 -14.24 -38.26 -8.64
CA PRO A 612 -13.19 -38.25 -7.61
C PRO A 612 -11.76 -38.28 -8.16
N ALA A 613 -11.56 -38.87 -9.33
CA ALA A 613 -10.25 -38.89 -10.01
C ALA A 613 -9.90 -37.59 -10.75
N SER A 614 -10.79 -36.59 -10.72
CA SER A 614 -10.70 -35.37 -11.55
C SER A 614 -10.70 -34.08 -10.73
N LEU A 615 -11.15 -34.14 -9.46
CA LEU A 615 -11.30 -33.00 -8.58
C LEU A 615 -10.84 -33.35 -7.15
N GLU A 616 -9.84 -32.65 -6.62
CA GLU A 616 -9.39 -32.81 -5.24
C GLU A 616 -9.72 -31.55 -4.42
N ILE A 617 -10.17 -31.74 -3.19
CA ILE A 617 -10.55 -30.65 -2.28
C ILE A 617 -9.76 -30.80 -0.99
N HIS A 618 -9.01 -29.76 -0.63
CA HIS A 618 -8.24 -29.69 0.60
C HIS A 618 -8.73 -28.51 1.43
N ASN A 619 -9.39 -28.80 2.55
CA ASN A 619 -9.90 -27.77 3.45
C ASN A 619 -8.98 -27.60 4.66
N GLN A 620 -7.84 -26.93 4.46
CA GLN A 620 -6.78 -26.83 5.49
C GLN A 620 -7.02 -25.72 6.53
N PHE A 621 -7.82 -24.69 6.23
CA PHE A 621 -7.86 -23.45 7.01
C PHE A 621 -9.18 -23.15 7.74
N GLY A 622 -10.20 -24.02 7.64
CA GLY A 622 -11.43 -23.93 8.44
C GLY A 622 -12.36 -22.75 8.09
N MET A 623 -13.23 -22.36 9.03
CA MET A 623 -14.23 -21.30 8.85
C MET A 623 -13.59 -19.95 8.48
N GLY A 624 -14.12 -19.30 7.44
CA GLY A 624 -13.61 -18.01 6.93
C GLY A 624 -12.59 -18.13 5.79
N SER A 625 -12.35 -19.35 5.29
CA SER A 625 -11.49 -19.61 4.13
C SER A 625 -12.25 -20.35 3.01
N PHE A 626 -11.75 -20.22 1.78
CA PHE A 626 -12.19 -21.08 0.67
C PHE A 626 -11.31 -22.33 0.63
N PRO A 627 -11.88 -23.52 0.38
CA PRO A 627 -11.10 -24.75 0.27
C PRO A 627 -10.16 -24.68 -0.93
N ARG A 628 -8.97 -25.28 -0.80
CA ARG A 628 -8.04 -25.41 -1.92
C ARG A 628 -8.54 -26.50 -2.85
N LEU A 629 -8.93 -26.12 -4.06
CA LEU A 629 -9.49 -27.01 -5.07
C LEU A 629 -8.45 -27.24 -6.18
N ARG A 630 -8.22 -28.50 -6.56
CA ARG A 630 -7.34 -28.88 -7.68
C ARG A 630 -8.16 -29.61 -8.73
N ILE A 631 -8.16 -29.08 -9.94
CA ILE A 631 -8.81 -29.70 -11.10
C ILE A 631 -7.73 -30.45 -11.87
N LEU A 632 -7.84 -31.77 -11.91
CA LEU A 632 -6.81 -32.64 -12.50
C LEU A 632 -7.13 -33.02 -13.95
N LYS A 633 -8.42 -33.04 -14.32
CA LYS A 633 -8.88 -33.50 -15.64
C LYS A 633 -9.98 -32.60 -16.21
N ALA A 634 -10.12 -32.60 -17.53
CA ALA A 634 -11.05 -31.73 -18.26
C ALA A 634 -12.53 -31.99 -17.94
N ASN A 635 -12.92 -33.25 -17.71
CA ASN A 635 -14.25 -33.63 -17.26
C ASN A 635 -14.60 -33.01 -15.89
N GLY A 636 -13.64 -32.97 -14.95
CA GLY A 636 -13.82 -32.32 -13.65
C GLY A 636 -14.01 -30.80 -13.77
N LYS A 637 -13.29 -30.16 -14.71
CA LYS A 637 -13.51 -28.74 -15.04
C LYS A 637 -14.93 -28.51 -15.54
N GLN A 638 -15.38 -29.30 -16.52
CA GLN A 638 -16.69 -29.15 -17.15
C GLN A 638 -17.82 -29.37 -16.16
N ALA A 639 -17.77 -30.45 -15.38
CA ALA A 639 -18.77 -30.74 -14.35
C ALA A 639 -18.86 -29.61 -13.31
N LEU A 640 -17.73 -29.10 -12.84
CA LEU A 640 -17.70 -28.00 -11.87
C LEU A 640 -18.30 -26.71 -12.45
N VAL A 641 -17.93 -26.33 -13.68
CA VAL A 641 -18.45 -25.13 -14.33
C VAL A 641 -19.95 -25.25 -14.58
N GLN A 642 -20.41 -26.41 -15.05
CA GLN A 642 -21.80 -26.66 -15.35
C GLN A 642 -22.67 -26.62 -14.09
N GLU A 643 -22.23 -27.24 -12.99
CA GLU A 643 -22.97 -27.21 -11.73
C GLU A 643 -22.98 -25.82 -11.07
N VAL A 644 -21.86 -25.09 -11.14
CA VAL A 644 -21.81 -23.70 -10.67
C VAL A 644 -22.75 -22.82 -11.47
N ALA A 645 -22.75 -22.94 -12.79
CA ALA A 645 -23.63 -22.18 -13.67
C ALA A 645 -25.11 -22.54 -13.43
N SER A 646 -25.44 -23.83 -13.31
CA SER A 646 -26.78 -24.30 -12.98
C SER A 646 -27.26 -23.75 -11.64
N ARG A 647 -26.40 -23.76 -10.61
CA ARG A 647 -26.72 -23.20 -9.30
C ARG A 647 -26.99 -21.70 -9.38
N ILE A 648 -26.14 -20.95 -10.07
CA ILE A 648 -26.32 -19.50 -10.27
C ILE A 648 -27.61 -19.21 -11.05
N CYS A 649 -27.93 -19.97 -12.09
CA CYS A 649 -29.18 -19.83 -12.84
C CYS A 649 -30.43 -20.14 -12.01
N ALA A 650 -30.32 -21.07 -11.05
CA ALA A 650 -31.42 -21.46 -10.16
C ALA A 650 -31.65 -20.46 -9.02
N THR A 651 -30.59 -20.01 -8.34
CA THR A 651 -30.71 -19.15 -7.14
C THR A 651 -30.53 -17.67 -7.43
N GLY A 652 -29.85 -17.33 -8.53
CA GLY A 652 -29.37 -15.99 -8.83
C GLY A 652 -28.11 -15.62 -8.04
N LEU A 653 -27.55 -14.46 -8.37
CA LEU A 653 -26.48 -13.81 -7.61
C LEU A 653 -26.90 -12.38 -7.26
N PHE A 654 -26.32 -11.81 -6.22
CA PHE A 654 -26.55 -10.40 -5.87
C PHE A 654 -26.14 -9.50 -7.05
N GLY A 655 -27.08 -8.72 -7.61
CA GLY A 655 -26.84 -7.90 -8.81
C GLY A 655 -27.09 -8.61 -10.15
N LEU A 656 -27.32 -9.93 -10.14
CA LEU A 656 -27.70 -10.74 -11.30
C LEU A 656 -28.92 -11.62 -10.93
N PRO A 657 -30.16 -11.06 -11.00
CA PRO A 657 -31.38 -11.76 -10.58
C PRO A 657 -31.87 -12.76 -11.65
N ILE A 658 -30.96 -13.57 -12.20
CA ILE A 658 -31.23 -14.48 -13.32
C ILE A 658 -32.27 -15.55 -12.99
N ALA A 659 -32.41 -15.91 -11.70
CA ALA A 659 -33.47 -16.82 -11.23
C ALA A 659 -34.89 -16.33 -11.51
N ARG A 660 -35.09 -15.02 -11.75
CA ARG A 660 -36.40 -14.44 -12.09
C ARG A 660 -36.70 -14.46 -13.59
N GLN A 661 -35.72 -14.83 -14.43
CA GLN A 661 -35.88 -14.90 -15.87
C GLN A 661 -36.54 -16.20 -16.30
N ASN A 662 -37.17 -16.19 -17.48
CA ASN A 662 -37.84 -17.36 -18.02
C ASN A 662 -36.84 -18.51 -18.30
N GLU A 663 -37.37 -19.73 -18.44
CA GLU A 663 -36.57 -20.94 -18.62
C GLU A 663 -35.71 -20.89 -19.89
N LYS A 664 -36.20 -20.27 -20.97
CA LYS A 664 -35.43 -20.07 -22.20
C LYS A 664 -34.19 -19.19 -21.99
N SER A 665 -34.32 -18.08 -21.27
CA SER A 665 -33.20 -17.18 -20.96
C SER A 665 -32.20 -17.81 -19.99
N ARG A 666 -32.66 -18.66 -19.06
CA ARG A 666 -31.78 -19.42 -18.16
C ARG A 666 -31.02 -20.53 -18.90
N ALA A 667 -31.69 -21.22 -19.83
CA ALA A 667 -31.07 -22.26 -20.66
C ALA A 667 -30.02 -21.69 -21.63
N ALA A 668 -30.26 -20.50 -22.19
CA ALA A 668 -29.32 -19.82 -23.09
C ALA A 668 -27.98 -19.44 -22.45
N LEU A 669 -27.89 -19.38 -21.11
CA LEU A 669 -26.64 -19.12 -20.39
C LEU A 669 -25.83 -20.39 -20.10
N LEU A 670 -26.44 -21.56 -20.29
CA LEU A 670 -25.81 -22.87 -20.08
C LEU A 670 -25.28 -23.49 -21.39
N THR A 671 -25.67 -22.93 -22.54
CA THR A 671 -25.17 -23.24 -23.89
C THR A 671 -24.13 -22.24 -24.34
#